data_AF-A0A0J0XM16-F1
#
_entry.id   AF-A0A0J0XM16-F1
#
_cell.length_a   1.000
_cell.length_b   1.000
_cell.length_c   1.000
_cell.angle_alpha   90.00
_cell.angle_beta   90.00
_cell.angle_gamma   90.00
#
_symmetry.space_group_name_H-M   'P 1'
#
loop_
_entity.id
_entity.type
_entity.pdbx_description
1 polymer ?
#
loop_
_entity_poly.entity_id
_entity_poly.type
_entity_poly.pdbx_seq_one_letter_code
_entity_poly.pdbx_strand_id
1 'polypeptide(L)'
;MTINSSDEDVYCTIEDGDDDWTAFDEDDGDYIFSDGVDISPSLLGLSSLEEDMAVAKCMLEGTGIALKHANYELVIAVPLMDLPPLQCAAYGLVSLAPIRITLQFTNGYRRTSPKPIVIVAHEDSNGHCMETSSIRVHPGFPIGLKLTQTALKFLNQRWETNRGEHFLSDLSLRLYDRLLHAGNTCMMCDEDLPFPGLKPTVCDRELCSYQLDHLGLGADLSLCDTDHKVADLLISAAAAACSDIARQSVSPIAMPFNKVTGEHYKAPELNRLLQMLPSTSILRHLGPKRVNTLKQSHPDIPFIIGWVFATNRAHIVSIPEEKQIAAMQTPHQFQIHTSTRKHAEKFEALRAKHGSTWAFHGSSMANWHNILRQNLKNASRTPMMSAGASYGEGIYLASSSATSSGYMRASSAWHNSAYGSHPLCLALVEVANSSRVHLHLNGAVIVANDENCVMLRQLFVYSGGNVPSVIAKTIAQARYKNETTIAYGSTFDEVQESGKLLVTSDEYFWDIGEVIHIVKAKNGLFINPYNNLPFAQPDVNRIINHPSGAGRELVAIEAQNLKLKQHISPEVLLRLRTVGDICMRDNSDDFATAMGAISDLNEWLKLLPSYERDALARVPFQAIDSHTRMPFRDTIMHAIELVMAGGECTHRFGDFLIQIK
;
A
#
# COMPACT_ATOMS: atom_id res chain seq x y z
N MET A 1 47.85 32.12 -40.19
CA MET A 1 49.08 32.11 -39.37
C MET A 1 49.01 30.84 -38.52
N THR A 2 49.74 29.80 -38.96
CA THR A 2 50.93 29.23 -38.26
C THR A 2 50.51 28.55 -36.95
N ILE A 3 50.25 27.23 -36.91
CA ILE A 3 51.16 26.07 -37.09
C ILE A 3 52.34 26.05 -36.09
N ASN A 4 52.33 25.07 -35.18
CA ASN A 4 53.44 24.24 -34.67
C ASN A 4 53.09 23.67 -33.27
N SER A 5 53.60 22.52 -32.81
CA SER A 5 54.21 21.35 -33.48
C SER A 5 54.46 20.22 -32.45
N SER A 6 54.33 18.96 -32.91
CA SER A 6 55.19 17.77 -32.68
C SER A 6 55.80 17.38 -31.29
N ASP A 7 56.22 16.10 -31.24
CA ASP A 7 57.27 15.50 -30.39
C ASP A 7 56.90 15.15 -28.92
N GLU A 8 57.38 14.05 -28.28
CA GLU A 8 57.88 12.72 -28.73
C GLU A 8 57.88 11.77 -27.48
N ASP A 9 58.63 10.66 -27.52
CA ASP A 9 59.07 9.81 -26.38
C ASP A 9 58.06 8.85 -25.68
N VAL A 10 58.46 7.65 -25.19
CA VAL A 10 59.61 6.76 -25.48
C VAL A 10 59.17 5.31 -25.13
N TYR A 11 59.57 4.33 -25.93
CA TYR A 11 59.52 2.90 -25.58
C TYR A 11 60.93 2.41 -25.22
N CYS A 12 61.08 1.57 -24.20
CA CYS A 12 62.31 0.80 -23.94
C CYS A 12 62.02 -0.71 -23.91
N THR A 13 62.97 -1.46 -24.45
CA THR A 13 62.95 -2.90 -24.80
C THR A 13 63.77 -3.76 -23.84
N ILE A 14 63.72 -5.10 -24.05
CA ILE A 14 64.74 -6.17 -23.91
C ILE A 14 63.93 -7.50 -23.96
N GLU A 15 63.96 -8.29 -25.05
CA GLU A 15 64.93 -9.40 -25.36
C GLU A 15 64.72 -10.61 -24.40
N ASP A 16 64.61 -11.91 -24.76
CA ASP A 16 64.77 -12.74 -25.99
C ASP A 16 63.77 -13.95 -25.92
N GLY A 17 63.59 -14.90 -26.86
CA GLY A 17 64.10 -15.12 -28.22
C GLY A 17 64.04 -16.62 -28.67
N ASP A 18 63.71 -16.87 -29.94
CA ASP A 18 63.85 -18.10 -30.77
C ASP A 18 63.22 -19.48 -30.39
N ASP A 19 63.15 -20.34 -31.44
CA ASP A 19 62.81 -21.79 -31.54
C ASP A 19 61.33 -22.24 -31.36
N ASP A 20 60.73 -23.10 -32.21
CA ASP A 20 61.17 -23.79 -33.44
C ASP A 20 59.97 -24.09 -34.39
N TRP A 21 60.26 -24.45 -35.64
CA TRP A 21 59.34 -24.74 -36.74
C TRP A 21 58.64 -26.12 -36.59
N THR A 22 57.48 -26.38 -37.19
CA THR A 22 57.40 -26.93 -38.56
C THR A 22 55.97 -26.95 -39.07
N ALA A 23 55.80 -26.72 -40.38
CA ALA A 23 54.54 -26.88 -41.08
C ALA A 23 54.50 -28.21 -41.83
N PHE A 24 53.31 -28.81 -41.92
CA PHE A 24 52.94 -29.78 -42.96
C PHE A 24 51.44 -29.64 -43.24
N ASP A 25 51.10 -28.95 -44.33
CA ASP A 25 49.86 -29.19 -45.06
C ASP A 25 50.12 -30.34 -46.05
N GLU A 26 49.23 -31.33 -46.13
CA GLU A 26 48.85 -31.98 -47.39
C GLU A 26 47.59 -32.87 -47.21
N ASP A 27 46.50 -32.39 -47.81
CA ASP A 27 45.37 -33.06 -48.48
C ASP A 27 44.48 -34.17 -47.87
N ASP A 28 43.18 -33.93 -48.13
CA ASP A 28 42.10 -34.86 -48.49
C ASP A 28 41.71 -36.05 -47.58
N GLY A 29 40.64 -35.80 -46.81
CA GLY A 29 39.80 -36.82 -46.18
C GLY A 29 38.33 -36.38 -46.13
N ASP A 30 37.61 -36.60 -47.23
CA ASP A 30 36.21 -36.21 -47.42
C ASP A 30 35.28 -36.94 -46.41
N TYR A 31 34.85 -36.24 -45.35
CA TYR A 31 33.89 -36.73 -44.35
C TYR A 31 32.65 -35.84 -44.30
N ILE A 32 31.59 -36.34 -44.94
CA ILE A 32 30.24 -35.77 -44.91
C ILE A 32 29.72 -35.79 -43.45
N PHE A 33 29.73 -34.63 -42.79
CA PHE A 33 28.95 -34.43 -41.58
C PHE A 33 27.50 -34.08 -41.95
N SER A 34 26.60 -35.03 -41.69
CA SER A 34 25.16 -34.85 -41.77
C SER A 34 24.67 -33.71 -40.86
N ASP A 35 23.72 -32.93 -41.37
CA ASP A 35 22.76 -32.08 -40.65
C ASP A 35 23.20 -31.62 -39.25
N GLY A 36 23.90 -30.48 -39.21
CA GLY A 36 24.28 -29.83 -37.97
C GLY A 36 23.06 -29.51 -37.11
N VAL A 37 22.85 -30.32 -36.06
CA VAL A 37 21.91 -30.00 -34.97
C VAL A 37 22.43 -28.75 -34.28
N ASP A 38 21.75 -27.63 -34.55
CA ASP A 38 22.01 -26.33 -33.96
C ASP A 38 21.80 -26.38 -32.44
N ILE A 39 22.91 -26.48 -31.69
CA ILE A 39 22.94 -26.63 -30.23
C ILE A 39 22.72 -25.28 -29.50
N SER A 40 22.18 -24.26 -30.16
CA SER A 40 21.89 -22.97 -29.52
C SER A 40 20.76 -23.11 -28.49
N PRO A 41 20.93 -22.64 -27.24
CA PRO A 41 19.91 -22.78 -26.21
C PRO A 41 18.57 -22.15 -26.60
N SER A 42 17.49 -22.84 -26.24
CA SER A 42 16.14 -22.27 -26.27
C SER A 42 16.08 -20.99 -25.41
N LEU A 43 15.02 -20.18 -25.57
CA LEU A 43 14.81 -18.95 -24.80
C LEU A 43 15.04 -19.12 -23.27
N LEU A 44 14.78 -20.33 -22.77
CA LEU A 44 14.45 -20.67 -21.39
C LEU A 44 15.52 -21.54 -20.69
N GLY A 45 16.68 -21.78 -21.32
CA GLY A 45 17.79 -22.57 -20.74
C GLY A 45 17.51 -24.06 -20.50
N LEU A 46 16.25 -24.49 -20.58
CA LEU A 46 15.82 -25.87 -20.73
C LEU A 46 15.84 -26.27 -22.21
N SER A 47 15.76 -27.57 -22.51
CA SER A 47 15.98 -28.08 -23.88
C SER A 47 14.86 -27.70 -24.85
N SER A 48 13.65 -27.41 -24.35
CA SER A 48 12.54 -26.91 -25.16
C SER A 48 11.60 -25.95 -24.42
N LEU A 49 10.74 -25.24 -25.18
CA LEU A 49 9.64 -24.43 -24.65
C LEU A 49 8.64 -25.27 -23.84
N GLU A 50 8.34 -26.49 -24.28
CA GLU A 50 7.38 -27.39 -23.64
C GLU A 50 7.83 -27.79 -22.22
N GLU A 51 9.14 -27.97 -22.01
CA GLU A 51 9.71 -28.29 -20.70
C GLU A 51 9.53 -27.15 -19.70
N ASP A 52 9.91 -25.92 -20.04
CA ASP A 52 9.71 -24.78 -19.14
C ASP A 52 8.21 -24.47 -18.94
N MET A 53 7.37 -24.70 -19.97
CA MET A 53 5.91 -24.62 -19.80
C MET A 53 5.36 -25.69 -18.86
N ALA A 54 5.91 -26.91 -18.86
CA ALA A 54 5.52 -27.96 -17.93
C ALA A 54 5.98 -27.65 -16.49
N VAL A 55 7.24 -27.21 -16.33
CA VAL A 55 7.80 -26.77 -15.04
C VAL A 55 7.00 -25.59 -14.49
N ALA A 56 6.73 -24.57 -15.31
CA ALA A 56 5.97 -23.40 -14.88
C ALA A 56 4.52 -23.74 -14.54
N LYS A 57 3.84 -24.62 -15.28
CA LYS A 57 2.48 -25.08 -14.91
C LYS A 57 2.44 -25.77 -13.54
N CYS A 58 3.49 -26.53 -13.19
CA CYS A 58 3.65 -27.14 -11.88
C CYS A 58 3.89 -26.09 -10.78
N MET A 59 4.85 -25.16 -10.99
CA MET A 59 5.19 -24.12 -10.01
C MET A 59 4.10 -23.06 -9.81
N LEU A 60 3.19 -22.90 -10.77
CA LEU A 60 2.08 -21.94 -10.72
C LEU A 60 0.75 -22.58 -10.29
N GLU A 61 0.74 -23.86 -9.89
CA GLU A 61 -0.48 -24.51 -9.40
C GLU A 61 -1.07 -23.75 -8.19
N GLY A 62 -2.39 -23.61 -8.16
CA GLY A 62 -3.11 -22.82 -7.15
C GLY A 62 -3.06 -21.29 -7.33
N THR A 63 -2.15 -20.73 -8.12
CA THR A 63 -2.05 -19.26 -8.32
C THR A 63 -3.13 -18.66 -9.23
N GLY A 64 -3.86 -19.50 -9.99
CA GLY A 64 -4.81 -19.05 -11.01
C GLY A 64 -4.20 -18.45 -12.28
N ILE A 65 -2.86 -18.37 -12.38
CA ILE A 65 -2.16 -17.88 -13.58
C ILE A 65 -2.22 -18.94 -14.68
N ALA A 66 -2.61 -18.53 -15.89
CA ALA A 66 -2.72 -19.44 -17.04
C ALA A 66 -1.69 -19.10 -18.12
N LEU A 67 -0.93 -20.11 -18.55
CA LEU A 67 0.06 -20.03 -19.62
C LEU A 67 -0.48 -20.67 -20.91
N LYS A 68 -0.38 -19.94 -22.02
CA LYS A 68 -0.69 -20.43 -23.38
C LYS A 68 0.39 -19.98 -24.36
N HIS A 69 0.58 -20.72 -25.44
CA HIS A 69 1.42 -20.32 -26.57
C HIS A 69 0.70 -20.69 -27.86
N ALA A 70 0.92 -19.91 -28.92
CA ALA A 70 0.47 -20.20 -30.27
C ALA A 70 1.38 -19.47 -31.26
N ASN A 71 1.84 -20.16 -32.30
CA ASN A 71 2.79 -19.61 -33.28
C ASN A 71 4.02 -19.00 -32.57
N TYR A 72 4.23 -17.69 -32.73
CA TYR A 72 5.31 -16.91 -32.09
C TYR A 72 4.83 -16.03 -30.93
N GLU A 73 3.68 -16.34 -30.33
CA GLU A 73 3.13 -15.61 -29.18
C GLU A 73 3.03 -16.52 -27.96
N LEU A 74 3.58 -16.06 -26.84
CA LEU A 74 3.37 -16.65 -25.52
C LEU A 74 2.55 -15.70 -24.66
N VAL A 75 1.45 -16.20 -24.09
CA VAL A 75 0.47 -15.44 -23.32
C VAL A 75 0.46 -15.91 -21.87
N ILE A 76 0.71 -14.97 -20.96
CA ILE A 76 0.57 -15.11 -19.51
C ILE A 76 -0.71 -14.39 -19.13
N ALA A 77 -1.75 -15.11 -18.69
CA ALA A 77 -2.98 -14.54 -18.20
C ALA A 77 -2.96 -14.54 -16.66
N VAL A 78 -2.91 -13.36 -16.06
CA VAL A 78 -2.77 -13.14 -14.62
C VAL A 78 -4.14 -12.80 -14.02
N PRO A 79 -4.62 -13.51 -12.99
CA PRO A 79 -5.95 -13.32 -12.43
C PRO A 79 -6.07 -12.03 -11.61
N LEU A 80 -7.30 -11.54 -11.46
CA LEU A 80 -7.63 -10.37 -10.62
C LEU A 80 -8.37 -10.74 -9.31
N MET A 81 -8.61 -12.03 -9.06
CA MET A 81 -9.49 -12.48 -7.96
C MET A 81 -8.94 -12.17 -6.56
N ASP A 82 -7.62 -12.09 -6.40
CA ASP A 82 -6.96 -11.77 -5.13
C ASP A 82 -6.83 -10.25 -4.89
N LEU A 83 -7.27 -9.40 -5.83
CA LEU A 83 -7.25 -7.94 -5.67
C LEU A 83 -8.52 -7.43 -4.96
N PRO A 84 -8.40 -6.71 -3.83
CA PRO A 84 -9.53 -6.02 -3.21
C PRO A 84 -10.20 -5.03 -4.17
N PRO A 85 -11.53 -4.80 -4.09
CA PRO A 85 -12.24 -3.87 -4.98
C PRO A 85 -11.65 -2.45 -5.02
N LEU A 86 -11.15 -1.96 -3.89
CA LEU A 86 -10.48 -0.66 -3.79
C LEU A 86 -9.19 -0.61 -4.63
N GLN A 87 -8.48 -1.72 -4.75
CA GLN A 87 -7.23 -1.84 -5.52
C GLN A 87 -7.51 -1.96 -7.02
N CYS A 88 -8.54 -2.71 -7.42
CA CYS A 88 -9.03 -2.71 -8.81
C CYS A 88 -9.44 -1.31 -9.28
N ALA A 89 -10.20 -0.58 -8.45
CA ALA A 89 -10.55 0.82 -8.71
C ALA A 89 -9.31 1.73 -8.80
N ALA A 90 -8.32 1.54 -7.91
CA ALA A 90 -7.05 2.26 -7.93
C ALA A 90 -6.23 2.02 -9.22
N TYR A 91 -6.43 0.89 -9.89
CA TYR A 91 -5.76 0.51 -11.14
C TYR A 91 -6.53 0.94 -12.40
N GLY A 92 -7.77 1.43 -12.26
CA GLY A 92 -8.67 1.72 -13.37
C GLY A 92 -9.33 0.47 -13.97
N LEU A 93 -9.33 -0.66 -13.24
CA LEU A 93 -9.91 -1.92 -13.70
C LEU A 93 -11.40 -1.98 -13.31
N VAL A 94 -12.26 -2.09 -14.31
CA VAL A 94 -13.74 -2.14 -14.16
C VAL A 94 -14.31 -3.56 -14.32
N SER A 95 -13.44 -4.55 -14.49
CA SER A 95 -13.74 -5.94 -14.80
C SER A 95 -12.80 -6.85 -14.01
N LEU A 96 -13.28 -8.05 -13.63
CA LEU A 96 -12.45 -9.10 -13.02
C LEU A 96 -11.76 -10.02 -14.05
N ALA A 97 -11.88 -9.70 -15.35
CA ALA A 97 -11.19 -10.43 -16.41
C ALA A 97 -9.66 -10.36 -16.24
N PRO A 98 -8.93 -11.48 -16.44
CA PRO A 98 -7.48 -11.51 -16.22
C PRO A 98 -6.74 -10.54 -17.15
N ILE A 99 -5.65 -9.97 -16.66
CA ILE A 99 -4.74 -9.19 -17.50
C ILE A 99 -3.91 -10.16 -18.33
N ARG A 100 -3.89 -9.95 -19.65
CA ARG A 100 -3.13 -10.76 -20.60
C ARG A 100 -1.81 -10.05 -20.92
N ILE A 101 -0.69 -10.72 -20.65
CA ILE A 101 0.66 -10.29 -21.05
C ILE A 101 1.12 -11.21 -22.17
N THR A 102 1.23 -10.68 -23.39
CA THR A 102 1.72 -11.41 -24.55
C THR A 102 3.18 -11.04 -24.82
N LEU A 103 4.05 -12.04 -24.93
CA LEU A 103 5.39 -11.94 -25.47
C LEU A 103 5.32 -12.37 -26.94
N GLN A 104 5.45 -11.42 -27.86
CA GLN A 104 5.43 -11.66 -29.30
C GLN A 104 6.88 -11.71 -29.84
N PHE A 105 7.27 -12.87 -30.36
CA PHE A 105 8.59 -13.15 -30.93
C PHE A 105 8.56 -13.02 -32.45
N THR A 106 9.70 -12.69 -33.06
CA THR A 106 9.82 -12.57 -34.52
C THR A 106 10.43 -13.82 -35.18
N ASN A 107 11.50 -14.35 -34.58
CA ASN A 107 12.27 -15.50 -35.12
C ASN A 107 12.19 -16.74 -34.21
N GLY A 108 11.04 -16.96 -33.57
CA GLY A 108 10.84 -18.05 -32.62
C GLY A 108 11.52 -17.85 -31.25
N TYR A 109 11.28 -18.82 -30.36
CA TYR A 109 11.66 -18.80 -28.95
C TYR A 109 13.14 -19.16 -28.73
N ARG A 110 14.06 -18.35 -29.27
CA ARG A 110 15.51 -18.50 -29.11
C ARG A 110 16.11 -17.24 -28.51
N ARG A 111 17.15 -17.36 -27.69
CA ARG A 111 17.86 -16.19 -27.11
C ARG A 111 18.54 -15.30 -28.16
N THR A 112 18.90 -15.90 -29.30
CA THR A 112 19.45 -15.26 -30.50
C THR A 112 18.42 -14.48 -31.30
N SER A 113 17.12 -14.69 -31.06
CA SER A 113 16.05 -13.87 -31.62
C SER A 113 16.07 -12.46 -31.02
N PRO A 114 15.57 -11.44 -31.73
CA PRO A 114 15.27 -10.14 -31.15
C PRO A 114 14.39 -10.28 -29.89
N LYS A 115 14.63 -9.43 -28.88
CA LYS A 115 13.83 -9.41 -27.65
C LYS A 115 12.33 -9.27 -27.99
N PRO A 116 11.43 -10.03 -27.34
CA PRO A 116 10.02 -10.04 -27.70
C PRO A 116 9.37 -8.67 -27.47
N ILE A 117 8.39 -8.37 -28.31
CA ILE A 117 7.47 -7.26 -28.08
C ILE A 117 6.58 -7.68 -26.91
N VAL A 118 6.63 -6.93 -25.82
CA VAL A 118 5.72 -7.12 -24.68
C VAL A 118 4.45 -6.33 -24.97
N ILE A 119 3.31 -7.00 -24.94
CA ILE A 119 1.98 -6.40 -25.06
C ILE A 119 1.21 -6.74 -23.78
N VAL A 120 0.56 -5.77 -23.17
CA VAL A 120 -0.30 -5.97 -21.99
C VAL A 120 -1.69 -5.46 -22.30
N ALA A 121 -2.70 -6.31 -22.14
CA ALA A 121 -4.09 -6.06 -22.48
C ALA A 121 -5.04 -6.44 -21.33
N HIS A 122 -6.10 -5.65 -21.14
CA HIS A 122 -7.24 -5.96 -20.27
C HIS A 122 -8.55 -5.64 -20.99
N GLU A 123 -9.58 -6.44 -20.74
CA GLU A 123 -10.85 -6.40 -21.46
C GLU A 123 -12.00 -6.20 -20.47
N ASP A 124 -12.79 -5.15 -20.69
CA ASP A 124 -13.93 -4.85 -19.83
C ASP A 124 -15.15 -5.75 -20.13
N SER A 125 -16.18 -5.65 -19.29
CA SER A 125 -17.43 -6.41 -19.47
C SER A 125 -18.24 -6.02 -20.71
N ASN A 126 -17.86 -4.96 -21.42
CA ASN A 126 -18.49 -4.47 -22.65
C ASN A 126 -17.68 -4.82 -23.91
N GLY A 127 -16.56 -5.55 -23.78
CA GLY A 127 -15.65 -5.90 -24.87
C GLY A 127 -14.70 -4.77 -25.28
N HIS A 128 -14.56 -3.71 -24.47
CA HIS A 128 -13.53 -2.70 -24.67
C HIS A 128 -12.17 -3.21 -24.18
N CYS A 129 -11.20 -3.31 -25.09
CA CYS A 129 -9.84 -3.72 -24.78
C CYS A 129 -8.93 -2.50 -24.59
N MET A 130 -8.35 -2.37 -23.39
CA MET A 130 -7.24 -1.46 -23.12
C MET A 130 -5.93 -2.21 -23.34
N GLU A 131 -5.09 -1.72 -24.25
CA GLU A 131 -3.82 -2.34 -24.61
C GLU A 131 -2.68 -1.32 -24.56
N THR A 132 -1.52 -1.74 -24.05
CA THR A 132 -0.24 -1.01 -24.16
C THR A 132 0.87 -1.99 -24.52
N SER A 133 1.90 -1.54 -25.23
CA SER A 133 3.05 -2.38 -25.56
C SER A 133 4.39 -1.67 -25.40
N SER A 134 5.47 -2.45 -25.45
CA SER A 134 6.85 -1.96 -25.42
C SER A 134 7.22 -1.04 -26.60
N ILE A 135 6.47 -1.09 -27.70
CA ILE A 135 6.63 -0.22 -28.87
C ILE A 135 5.58 0.89 -28.90
N ARG A 136 4.32 0.58 -28.56
CA ARG A 136 3.19 1.51 -28.59
C ARG A 136 2.58 1.65 -27.21
N VAL A 137 3.09 2.63 -26.48
CA VAL A 137 2.64 2.93 -25.12
C VAL A 137 1.25 3.58 -25.12
N HIS A 138 0.33 3.06 -24.31
CA HIS A 138 -0.95 3.69 -24.01
C HIS A 138 -0.85 4.44 -22.66
N PRO A 139 -0.85 5.78 -22.66
CA PRO A 139 -0.68 6.56 -21.43
C PRO A 139 -1.78 6.29 -20.41
N GLY A 140 -2.98 5.97 -20.87
CA GLY A 140 -4.15 5.76 -20.02
C GLY A 140 -4.26 4.38 -19.34
N PHE A 141 -3.23 3.53 -19.38
CA PHE A 141 -3.29 2.19 -18.77
C PHE A 141 -2.14 1.97 -17.76
N PRO A 142 -2.20 2.54 -16.53
CA PRO A 142 -1.06 2.60 -15.61
C PRO A 142 -0.56 1.23 -15.14
N ILE A 143 -1.47 0.28 -14.88
CA ILE A 143 -1.09 -1.09 -14.50
C ILE A 143 -0.50 -1.86 -15.70
N GLY A 144 -1.03 -1.67 -16.91
CA GLY A 144 -0.46 -2.25 -18.13
C GLY A 144 0.94 -1.72 -18.44
N LEU A 145 1.15 -0.41 -18.23
CA LEU A 145 2.44 0.27 -18.31
C LEU A 145 3.45 -0.36 -17.35
N LYS A 146 3.07 -0.50 -16.08
CA LYS A 146 3.89 -1.15 -15.06
C LYS A 146 4.29 -2.56 -15.48
N LEU A 147 3.33 -3.41 -15.84
CA LEU A 147 3.59 -4.80 -16.20
C LEU A 147 4.46 -4.93 -17.45
N THR A 148 4.31 -4.01 -18.41
CA THR A 148 5.20 -3.91 -19.59
C THR A 148 6.64 -3.63 -19.17
N GLN A 149 6.86 -2.64 -18.29
CA GLN A 149 8.21 -2.31 -17.80
C GLN A 149 8.82 -3.40 -16.91
N THR A 150 8.00 -4.06 -16.07
CA THR A 150 8.41 -5.23 -15.28
C THR A 150 8.91 -6.36 -16.18
N ALA A 151 8.15 -6.72 -17.22
CA ALA A 151 8.55 -7.74 -18.18
C ALA A 151 9.81 -7.34 -18.96
N LEU A 152 9.91 -6.11 -19.46
CA LEU A 152 11.09 -5.62 -20.17
C LEU A 152 12.35 -5.64 -19.30
N LYS A 153 12.24 -5.23 -18.03
CA LYS A 153 13.36 -5.28 -17.07
C LYS A 153 13.79 -6.71 -16.79
N PHE A 154 12.84 -7.63 -16.56
CA PHE A 154 13.13 -9.05 -16.37
C PHE A 154 13.81 -9.67 -17.60
N LEU A 155 13.29 -9.40 -18.80
CA LEU A 155 13.88 -9.82 -20.08
C LEU A 155 15.33 -9.31 -20.22
N ASN A 156 15.58 -8.03 -19.96
CA ASN A 156 16.94 -7.47 -20.03
C ASN A 156 17.89 -8.18 -19.05
N GLN A 157 17.50 -8.30 -17.77
CA GLN A 157 18.29 -8.99 -16.74
C GLN A 157 18.58 -10.45 -17.11
N ARG A 158 17.61 -11.18 -17.67
CA ARG A 158 17.74 -12.59 -18.07
C ARG A 158 18.57 -12.81 -19.32
N TRP A 159 18.58 -11.85 -20.26
CA TRP A 159 19.49 -11.86 -21.41
C TRP A 159 20.93 -11.61 -20.96
N GLU A 160 21.16 -10.59 -20.14
CA GLU A 160 22.51 -10.20 -19.67
C GLU A 160 23.18 -11.26 -18.79
N THR A 161 22.44 -11.87 -17.85
CA THR A 161 22.99 -12.85 -16.89
C THR A 161 23.10 -14.28 -17.43
N ASN A 162 22.70 -14.50 -18.69
CA ASN A 162 22.54 -15.80 -19.33
C ASN A 162 21.73 -16.89 -18.57
N ARG A 163 20.91 -16.52 -17.56
CA ARG A 163 20.11 -17.48 -16.78
C ARG A 163 18.78 -17.80 -17.45
N GLY A 164 18.62 -19.04 -17.93
CA GLY A 164 17.38 -19.51 -18.54
C GLY A 164 16.40 -20.19 -17.58
N GLU A 165 16.89 -20.98 -16.62
CA GLU A 165 16.09 -21.80 -15.69
C GLU A 165 14.87 -21.07 -15.10
N HIS A 166 13.73 -21.76 -15.06
CA HIS A 166 12.46 -21.29 -14.47
C HIS A 166 11.94 -19.96 -15.04
N PHE A 167 12.28 -19.63 -16.29
CA PHE A 167 11.98 -18.31 -16.87
C PHE A 167 10.48 -17.99 -16.86
N LEU A 168 9.62 -18.93 -17.27
CA LEU A 168 8.18 -18.68 -17.35
C LEU A 168 7.51 -18.59 -15.98
N SER A 169 7.90 -19.41 -15.01
CA SER A 169 7.40 -19.31 -13.63
C SER A 169 7.88 -18.02 -12.97
N ASP A 170 9.17 -17.69 -13.04
CA ASP A 170 9.74 -16.51 -12.40
C ASP A 170 9.20 -15.20 -13.00
N LEU A 171 9.00 -15.14 -14.33
CA LEU A 171 8.33 -14.01 -14.97
C LEU A 171 6.88 -13.89 -14.53
N SER A 172 6.14 -15.00 -14.49
CA SER A 172 4.73 -15.02 -14.10
C SER A 172 4.53 -14.60 -12.65
N LEU A 173 5.32 -15.15 -11.72
CA LEU A 173 5.30 -14.79 -10.30
C LEU A 173 5.70 -13.33 -10.08
N ARG A 174 6.72 -12.82 -10.80
CA ARG A 174 7.10 -11.40 -10.72
C ARG A 174 6.02 -10.48 -11.28
N LEU A 175 5.37 -10.83 -12.39
CA LEU A 175 4.23 -10.08 -12.92
C LEU A 175 3.04 -10.09 -11.94
N TYR A 176 2.79 -11.22 -11.28
CA TYR A 176 1.70 -11.33 -10.30
C TYR A 176 1.99 -10.54 -9.02
N ASP A 177 3.20 -10.62 -8.47
CA ASP A 177 3.65 -9.76 -7.38
C ASP A 177 3.49 -8.27 -7.74
N ARG A 178 3.93 -7.86 -8.93
CA ARG A 178 3.76 -6.47 -9.39
C ARG A 178 2.32 -6.06 -9.64
N LEU A 179 1.39 -7.01 -9.81
CA LEU A 179 -0.04 -6.75 -9.83
C LEU A 179 -0.61 -6.61 -8.41
N LEU A 180 -0.32 -7.53 -7.49
CA LEU A 180 -0.75 -7.47 -6.09
C LEU A 180 -0.15 -6.27 -5.33
N HIS A 181 1.02 -5.82 -5.73
CA HIS A 181 1.81 -4.80 -5.04
C HIS A 181 2.16 -3.60 -5.95
N ALA A 182 1.24 -3.16 -6.81
CA ALA A 182 1.60 -2.26 -7.91
C ALA A 182 2.14 -0.89 -7.51
N GLY A 183 1.72 -0.35 -6.37
CA GLY A 183 2.29 0.87 -5.79
C GLY A 183 3.52 0.67 -4.91
N ASN A 184 4.05 -0.56 -4.76
CA ASN A 184 5.31 -0.79 -4.02
C ASN A 184 6.56 -0.49 -4.87
N THR A 185 6.51 -0.70 -6.18
CA THR A 185 7.61 -0.36 -7.10
C THR A 185 7.18 0.68 -8.14
N CYS A 186 8.13 1.43 -8.67
CA CYS A 186 7.87 2.46 -9.67
C CYS A 186 7.28 1.84 -10.96
N MET A 187 6.20 2.43 -11.50
CA MET A 187 5.57 1.95 -12.73
C MET A 187 6.43 2.11 -14.00
N MET A 188 7.52 2.88 -13.95
CA MET A 188 8.37 3.17 -15.13
C MET A 188 9.67 2.37 -15.15
N CYS A 189 10.25 2.05 -14.00
CA CYS A 189 11.58 1.46 -13.88
C CYS A 189 11.64 0.23 -12.94
N ASP A 190 10.50 -0.14 -12.35
CA ASP A 190 10.34 -1.31 -11.48
C ASP A 190 11.42 -1.43 -10.37
N GLU A 191 11.85 -0.29 -9.81
CA GLU A 191 12.57 -0.26 -8.53
C GLU A 191 11.61 0.06 -7.40
N ASP A 192 11.95 -0.41 -6.20
CA ASP A 192 11.19 -0.15 -4.98
C ASP A 192 11.05 1.35 -4.73
N LEU A 193 9.83 1.76 -4.38
CA LEU A 193 9.55 3.15 -4.02
C LEU A 193 9.96 3.38 -2.57
N PRO A 194 10.64 4.51 -2.26
CA PRO A 194 10.98 4.86 -0.87
C PRO A 194 9.72 5.05 -0.01
N PHE A 195 8.57 5.22 -0.66
CA PHE A 195 7.26 5.42 -0.11
C PHE A 195 6.24 4.63 -0.97
N PRO A 196 5.94 3.36 -0.63
CA PRO A 196 4.98 2.54 -1.37
C PRO A 196 3.56 3.15 -1.38
N GLY A 197 2.58 2.53 -2.05
CA GLY A 197 1.19 3.00 -2.06
C GLY A 197 0.21 2.01 -2.71
N LEU A 198 -1.07 2.40 -2.81
CA LEU A 198 -2.09 1.57 -3.46
C LEU A 198 -2.07 1.70 -4.99
N LYS A 199 -1.85 2.90 -5.54
CA LYS A 199 -1.84 3.17 -6.99
C LYS A 199 -0.46 2.90 -7.60
N PRO A 200 -0.37 2.40 -8.86
CA PRO A 200 0.86 2.50 -9.65
C PRO A 200 1.32 3.96 -9.71
N THR A 201 2.59 4.22 -9.42
CA THR A 201 3.14 5.58 -9.36
C THR A 201 4.62 5.62 -9.72
N VAL A 202 5.19 6.80 -9.91
CA VAL A 202 6.61 6.97 -10.27
C VAL A 202 7.49 7.29 -9.08
N CYS A 203 8.74 6.83 -9.11
CA CYS A 203 9.79 7.29 -8.22
C CYS A 203 10.26 8.70 -8.62
N ASP A 204 10.80 9.46 -7.68
CA ASP A 204 11.28 10.84 -7.88
C ASP A 204 12.63 10.92 -8.64
N ARG A 205 13.02 9.88 -9.40
CA ARG A 205 14.19 9.93 -10.30
C ARG A 205 13.82 10.67 -11.59
N GLU A 206 14.71 11.55 -12.04
CA GLU A 206 14.49 12.48 -13.16
C GLU A 206 13.80 11.83 -14.37
N LEU A 207 14.31 10.71 -14.89
CA LEU A 207 13.71 10.05 -16.06
C LEU A 207 12.27 9.57 -15.82
N CYS A 208 11.95 9.08 -14.62
CA CYS A 208 10.62 8.55 -14.28
C CYS A 208 9.62 9.68 -14.03
N SER A 209 10.03 10.73 -13.31
CA SER A 209 9.25 11.96 -13.16
C SER A 209 9.03 12.63 -14.51
N TYR A 210 10.08 12.75 -15.35
CA TYR A 210 9.97 13.26 -16.72
C TYR A 210 8.95 12.48 -17.56
N GLN A 211 9.00 11.15 -17.53
CA GLN A 211 8.04 10.33 -18.28
C GLN A 211 6.59 10.48 -17.78
N LEU A 212 6.35 10.76 -16.49
CA LEU A 212 5.03 11.12 -15.99
C LEU A 212 4.64 12.55 -16.39
N ASP A 213 5.43 13.52 -15.95
CA ASP A 213 5.11 14.96 -15.99
C ASP A 213 5.19 15.56 -17.40
N HIS A 214 6.04 15.01 -18.26
CA HIS A 214 6.29 15.52 -19.61
C HIS A 214 5.66 14.60 -20.66
N LEU A 215 5.70 13.27 -20.51
CA LEU A 215 5.11 12.35 -21.50
C LEU A 215 3.66 11.95 -21.20
N GLY A 216 3.15 12.17 -19.98
CA GLY A 216 1.78 11.81 -19.59
C GLY A 216 1.60 10.29 -19.42
N LEU A 217 2.65 9.54 -19.12
CA LEU A 217 2.53 8.08 -18.98
C LEU A 217 1.95 7.72 -17.61
N GLY A 218 0.79 7.07 -17.61
CA GLY A 218 -0.08 6.90 -16.44
C GLY A 218 -1.22 7.93 -16.35
N ALA A 219 -1.33 8.84 -17.34
CA ALA A 219 -2.34 9.87 -17.39
C ALA A 219 -3.55 9.46 -18.25
N ASP A 220 -4.58 8.93 -17.59
CA ASP A 220 -5.87 8.64 -18.21
C ASP A 220 -6.97 9.63 -17.79
N LEU A 221 -8.05 9.67 -18.58
CA LEU A 221 -9.29 10.38 -18.25
C LEU A 221 -10.39 9.44 -17.70
N SER A 222 -10.15 8.15 -17.49
CA SER A 222 -11.11 7.19 -16.91
C SER A 222 -11.61 7.54 -15.51
N LEU A 223 -10.92 8.42 -14.77
CA LEU A 223 -11.45 8.97 -13.52
C LEU A 223 -12.80 9.68 -13.72
N CYS A 224 -13.06 10.26 -14.90
CA CYS A 224 -14.36 10.82 -15.24
C CYS A 224 -15.47 9.76 -15.40
N ASP A 225 -15.11 8.48 -15.63
CA ASP A 225 -16.05 7.36 -15.71
C ASP A 225 -16.26 6.73 -14.33
N THR A 226 -15.17 6.44 -13.62
CA THR A 226 -15.20 5.76 -12.31
C THR A 226 -15.67 6.66 -11.17
N ASP A 227 -15.18 7.91 -11.10
CA ASP A 227 -15.64 8.90 -10.13
C ASP A 227 -15.53 10.35 -10.66
N HIS A 228 -16.54 10.74 -11.45
CA HIS A 228 -16.66 12.09 -11.97
C HIS A 228 -16.76 13.21 -10.90
N LYS A 229 -17.10 12.88 -9.63
CA LYS A 229 -17.10 13.84 -8.53
C LYS A 229 -15.64 14.10 -8.10
N VAL A 230 -14.83 13.06 -7.92
CA VAL A 230 -13.39 13.21 -7.64
C VAL A 230 -12.66 13.89 -8.80
N ALA A 231 -13.02 13.57 -10.05
CA ALA A 231 -12.49 14.27 -11.23
C ALA A 231 -12.73 15.80 -11.15
N ASP A 232 -13.94 16.22 -10.76
CA ASP A 232 -14.30 17.63 -10.61
C ASP A 232 -13.47 18.31 -9.51
N LEU A 233 -13.31 17.63 -8.36
CA LEU A 233 -12.52 18.14 -7.24
C LEU A 233 -11.08 18.41 -7.64
N LEU A 234 -10.45 17.50 -8.39
CA LEU A 234 -9.06 17.66 -8.84
C LEU A 234 -8.91 18.78 -9.88
N ILE A 235 -9.84 18.91 -10.84
CA ILE A 235 -9.87 20.01 -11.82
C ILE A 235 -10.08 21.35 -11.10
N SER A 236 -11.03 21.42 -10.16
CA SER A 236 -11.37 22.62 -9.39
C SER A 236 -10.21 23.07 -8.50
N ALA A 237 -9.54 22.15 -7.81
CA ALA A 237 -8.35 22.45 -7.03
C ALA A 237 -7.18 22.92 -7.91
N ALA A 238 -6.99 22.33 -9.10
CA ALA A 238 -5.98 22.78 -10.07
C ALA A 238 -6.28 24.19 -10.61
N ALA A 239 -7.51 24.47 -11.02
CA ALA A 239 -7.93 25.79 -11.50
C ALA A 239 -7.79 26.87 -10.40
N ALA A 240 -8.11 26.52 -9.15
CA ALA A 240 -7.91 27.39 -8.00
C ALA A 240 -6.42 27.68 -7.75
N ALA A 241 -5.56 26.66 -7.77
CA ALA A 241 -4.11 26.82 -7.63
C ALA A 241 -3.50 27.68 -8.75
N CYS A 242 -4.03 27.57 -9.97
CA CYS A 242 -3.60 28.39 -11.10
C CYS A 242 -4.10 29.83 -11.06
N SER A 243 -5.19 30.09 -10.33
CA SER A 243 -5.78 31.43 -10.18
C SER A 243 -5.12 32.25 -9.06
N ASP A 244 -4.52 31.60 -8.06
CA ASP A 244 -3.83 32.26 -6.95
C ASP A 244 -2.32 32.42 -7.24
N ILE A 245 -1.96 33.55 -7.83
CA ILE A 245 -0.56 33.90 -8.19
C ILE A 245 0.37 33.86 -6.96
N ALA A 246 -0.13 34.24 -5.78
CA ALA A 246 0.67 34.26 -4.56
C ALA A 246 0.94 32.85 -4.00
N ARG A 247 0.09 31.86 -4.32
CA ARG A 247 0.35 30.44 -4.03
C ARG A 247 1.16 29.77 -5.12
N GLN A 248 0.99 30.16 -6.38
CA GLN A 248 1.75 29.62 -7.50
C GLN A 248 3.26 29.86 -7.33
N SER A 249 3.67 31.06 -6.91
CA SER A 249 5.10 31.41 -6.75
C SER A 249 5.83 30.66 -5.63
N VAL A 250 5.08 30.06 -4.71
CA VAL A 250 5.60 29.25 -3.58
C VAL A 250 5.20 27.78 -3.68
N SER A 251 4.64 27.36 -4.82
CA SER A 251 4.23 25.98 -5.05
C SER A 251 5.45 25.07 -5.18
N PRO A 252 5.56 23.98 -4.40
CA PRO A 252 6.63 22.98 -4.55
C PRO A 252 6.39 22.04 -5.75
N ILE A 253 5.36 22.29 -6.57
CA ILE A 253 4.95 21.46 -7.69
C ILE A 253 5.01 22.31 -8.96
N ALA A 254 5.86 21.88 -9.89
CA ALA A 254 5.97 22.47 -11.22
C ALA A 254 4.70 22.22 -12.03
N MET A 255 4.36 23.17 -12.91
CA MET A 255 3.28 23.00 -13.89
C MET A 255 3.69 21.96 -14.96
N PRO A 256 2.73 21.35 -15.68
CA PRO A 256 3.05 20.41 -16.76
C PRO A 256 3.99 21.01 -17.79
N PHE A 257 4.81 20.17 -18.42
CA PHE A 257 5.76 20.60 -19.44
C PHE A 257 5.09 20.69 -20.83
N ASN A 258 5.24 21.82 -21.51
CA ASN A 258 4.71 22.04 -22.85
C ASN A 258 5.76 21.62 -23.90
N LYS A 259 5.58 20.43 -24.48
CA LYS A 259 6.47 19.87 -25.51
C LYS A 259 6.65 20.72 -26.77
N VAL A 260 5.69 21.59 -27.09
CA VAL A 260 5.74 22.43 -28.30
C VAL A 260 6.65 23.65 -28.07
N THR A 261 6.62 24.20 -26.85
CA THR A 261 7.42 25.39 -26.49
C THR A 261 8.79 25.04 -25.89
N GLY A 262 8.92 23.87 -25.26
CA GLY A 262 10.09 23.51 -24.46
C GLY A 262 10.11 24.13 -23.05
N GLU A 263 9.04 24.83 -22.64
CA GLU A 263 8.89 25.42 -21.30
C GLU A 263 7.77 24.75 -20.49
N HIS A 264 7.70 25.01 -19.18
CA HIS A 264 6.53 24.67 -18.37
C HIS A 264 5.36 25.60 -18.67
N TYR A 265 4.13 25.06 -18.68
CA TYR A 265 2.90 25.85 -18.81
C TYR A 265 2.83 26.93 -17.72
N LYS A 266 2.49 28.16 -18.11
CA LYS A 266 2.31 29.27 -17.15
C LYS A 266 0.92 29.15 -16.53
N ALA A 267 0.79 29.40 -15.23
CA ALA A 267 -0.48 29.19 -14.53
C ALA A 267 -1.70 29.92 -15.14
N PRO A 268 -1.60 31.18 -15.66
CA PRO A 268 -2.72 31.82 -16.35
C PRO A 268 -3.16 31.10 -17.64
N GLU A 269 -2.21 30.53 -18.38
CA GLU A 269 -2.46 29.74 -19.59
C GLU A 269 -3.12 28.40 -19.23
N LEU A 270 -2.57 27.71 -18.23
CA LEU A 270 -3.11 26.46 -17.71
C LEU A 270 -4.55 26.65 -17.19
N ASN A 271 -4.81 27.74 -16.45
CA ASN A 271 -6.14 28.09 -16.00
C ASN A 271 -7.10 28.27 -17.18
N ARG A 272 -6.71 29.04 -18.21
CA ARG A 272 -7.52 29.23 -19.43
C ARG A 272 -7.90 27.89 -20.07
N LEU A 273 -6.98 26.93 -20.16
CA LEU A 273 -7.25 25.60 -20.69
C LEU A 273 -8.21 24.80 -19.79
N LEU A 274 -8.08 24.89 -18.47
CA LEU A 274 -9.00 24.26 -17.52
C LEU A 274 -10.42 24.87 -17.57
N GLN A 275 -10.56 26.18 -17.79
CA GLN A 275 -11.87 26.81 -17.96
C GLN A 275 -12.59 26.33 -19.24
N MET A 276 -11.87 25.97 -20.31
CA MET A 276 -12.47 25.43 -21.54
C MET A 276 -13.14 24.05 -21.37
N LEU A 277 -12.97 23.38 -20.23
CA LEU A 277 -13.52 22.05 -19.98
C LEU A 277 -15.05 22.10 -19.74
N PRO A 278 -15.85 21.25 -20.39
CA PRO A 278 -17.25 21.03 -20.00
C PRO A 278 -17.32 20.26 -18.68
N SER A 279 -18.44 20.37 -17.96
CA SER A 279 -18.62 19.74 -16.64
C SER A 279 -18.32 18.22 -16.65
N THR A 280 -17.88 17.65 -15.53
CA THR A 280 -17.47 16.24 -15.49
C THR A 280 -18.63 15.28 -15.78
N SER A 281 -19.87 15.69 -15.53
CA SER A 281 -21.05 14.95 -15.98
C SER A 281 -21.08 14.82 -17.50
N ILE A 282 -20.83 15.90 -18.26
CA ILE A 282 -20.73 15.85 -19.72
C ILE A 282 -19.53 14.97 -20.14
N LEU A 283 -18.37 15.15 -19.50
CA LEU A 283 -17.18 14.33 -19.78
C LEU A 283 -17.48 12.83 -19.61
N ARG A 284 -18.16 12.44 -18.52
CA ARG A 284 -18.61 11.06 -18.28
C ARG A 284 -19.50 10.55 -19.41
N HIS A 285 -20.56 11.28 -19.76
CA HIS A 285 -21.49 10.89 -20.83
C HIS A 285 -20.84 10.78 -22.23
N LEU A 286 -19.74 11.49 -22.49
CA LEU A 286 -18.97 11.33 -23.74
C LEU A 286 -18.24 9.98 -23.84
N GLY A 287 -17.97 9.31 -22.72
CA GLY A 287 -17.28 8.01 -22.65
C GLY A 287 -16.02 7.96 -23.55
N PRO A 288 -15.85 6.91 -24.38
CA PRO A 288 -14.70 6.79 -25.28
C PRO A 288 -14.50 7.95 -26.27
N LYS A 289 -15.54 8.76 -26.57
CA LYS A 289 -15.42 9.92 -27.48
C LYS A 289 -14.75 11.13 -26.82
N ARG A 290 -14.68 11.17 -25.48
CA ARG A 290 -14.18 12.29 -24.66
C ARG A 290 -12.88 12.88 -25.18
N VAL A 291 -11.85 12.05 -25.39
CA VAL A 291 -10.52 12.52 -25.81
C VAL A 291 -10.57 13.23 -27.17
N ASN A 292 -11.32 12.69 -28.13
CA ASN A 292 -11.43 13.28 -29.46
C ASN A 292 -12.25 14.58 -29.45
N THR A 293 -13.34 14.64 -28.67
CA THR A 293 -14.11 15.88 -28.46
C THR A 293 -13.26 16.97 -27.82
N LEU A 294 -12.47 16.64 -26.79
CA LEU A 294 -11.61 17.62 -26.13
C LEU A 294 -10.49 18.16 -27.04
N LYS A 295 -9.90 17.29 -27.89
CA LYS A 295 -8.91 17.72 -28.91
C LYS A 295 -9.47 18.72 -29.91
N GLN A 296 -10.77 18.66 -30.21
CA GLN A 296 -11.45 19.65 -31.08
C GLN A 296 -11.56 21.02 -30.42
N SER A 297 -11.62 21.08 -29.07
CA SER A 297 -11.60 22.34 -28.32
C SER A 297 -10.17 22.90 -28.16
N HIS A 298 -9.21 22.05 -27.78
CA HIS A 298 -7.78 22.39 -27.78
C HIS A 298 -6.94 21.09 -27.76
N PRO A 299 -5.85 20.99 -28.55
CA PRO A 299 -5.06 19.75 -28.64
C PRO A 299 -4.45 19.32 -27.29
N ASP A 300 -4.00 20.26 -26.46
CA ASP A 300 -3.32 19.98 -25.19
C ASP A 300 -4.26 19.64 -24.02
N ILE A 301 -5.56 19.92 -24.11
CA ILE A 301 -6.50 19.73 -23.00
C ILE A 301 -6.48 18.30 -22.41
N PRO A 302 -6.49 17.21 -23.22
CA PRO A 302 -6.41 15.86 -22.68
C PRO A 302 -5.11 15.59 -21.91
N PHE A 303 -3.98 16.15 -22.36
CA PHE A 303 -2.70 16.03 -21.65
C PHE A 303 -2.75 16.79 -20.32
N ILE A 304 -3.31 18.00 -20.30
CA ILE A 304 -3.49 18.80 -19.09
C ILE A 304 -4.37 18.09 -18.05
N ILE A 305 -5.56 17.60 -18.42
CA ILE A 305 -6.44 16.88 -17.49
C ILE A 305 -5.76 15.60 -17.00
N GLY A 306 -5.16 14.85 -17.92
CA GLY A 306 -4.44 13.63 -17.60
C GLY A 306 -3.33 13.90 -16.57
N TRP A 307 -2.52 14.94 -16.77
CA TRP A 307 -1.50 15.35 -15.81
C TRP A 307 -2.09 15.70 -14.43
N VAL A 308 -3.22 16.42 -14.39
CA VAL A 308 -3.91 16.76 -13.13
C VAL A 308 -4.25 15.49 -12.35
N PHE A 309 -4.81 14.48 -13.01
CA PHE A 309 -5.20 13.20 -12.40
C PHE A 309 -4.00 12.30 -12.06
N ALA A 310 -3.04 12.15 -12.97
CA ALA A 310 -1.92 11.21 -12.82
C ALA A 310 -0.98 11.58 -11.68
N THR A 311 -0.71 12.88 -11.50
CA THR A 311 0.13 13.38 -10.41
C THR A 311 -0.58 13.40 -9.05
N ASN A 312 -1.86 12.99 -8.97
CA ASN A 312 -2.60 12.92 -7.71
C ASN A 312 -2.26 11.63 -6.94
N ARG A 313 -1.32 11.75 -6.00
CA ARG A 313 -0.86 10.64 -5.16
C ARG A 313 -1.91 10.17 -4.14
N ALA A 314 -2.92 10.97 -3.82
CA ALA A 314 -4.03 10.54 -2.95
C ALA A 314 -5.01 9.60 -3.67
N HIS A 315 -5.38 8.50 -3.01
CA HIS A 315 -6.55 7.70 -3.40
C HIS A 315 -7.79 8.32 -2.75
N ILE A 316 -8.58 9.04 -3.56
CA ILE A 316 -9.81 9.72 -3.16
C ILE A 316 -10.98 9.01 -3.83
N VAL A 317 -12.05 8.76 -3.09
CA VAL A 317 -13.34 8.27 -3.60
C VAL A 317 -14.46 9.15 -3.05
N SER A 318 -15.52 9.38 -3.81
CA SER A 318 -16.73 10.00 -3.30
C SER A 318 -17.46 9.04 -2.35
N ILE A 319 -18.05 9.60 -1.29
CA ILE A 319 -18.81 8.83 -0.30
C ILE A 319 -20.23 8.62 -0.85
N PRO A 320 -20.72 7.37 -0.99
CA PRO A 320 -22.11 7.06 -1.36
C PRO A 320 -23.10 7.74 -0.41
N GLU A 321 -24.26 8.14 -0.92
CA GLU A 321 -25.22 9.01 -0.21
C GLU A 321 -25.67 8.40 1.12
N GLU A 322 -25.84 7.07 1.17
CA GLU A 322 -26.18 6.28 2.35
C GLU A 322 -25.07 6.20 3.41
N LYS A 323 -23.82 6.56 3.07
CA LYS A 323 -22.66 6.61 3.99
C LYS A 323 -22.22 8.04 4.31
N GLN A 324 -22.93 9.06 3.83
CA GLN A 324 -22.55 10.46 4.06
C GLN A 324 -22.85 10.93 5.49
N ILE A 325 -21.97 11.78 6.02
CA ILE A 325 -22.12 12.37 7.34
C ILE A 325 -23.12 13.53 7.22
N ALA A 326 -24.38 13.26 7.52
CA ALA A 326 -25.49 14.24 7.41
C ALA A 326 -25.21 15.56 8.17
N ALA A 327 -24.52 15.49 9.32
CA ALA A 327 -24.14 16.66 10.12
C ALA A 327 -23.26 17.67 9.35
N MET A 328 -22.55 17.25 8.30
CA MET A 328 -21.71 18.14 7.49
C MET A 328 -22.47 18.91 6.40
N GLN A 329 -23.76 18.64 6.20
CA GLN A 329 -24.68 19.45 5.38
C GLN A 329 -24.18 19.75 3.94
N THR A 330 -23.45 18.81 3.34
CA THR A 330 -23.08 18.87 1.91
C THR A 330 -23.18 17.48 1.27
N PRO A 331 -23.68 17.36 0.02
CA PRO A 331 -23.67 16.13 -0.75
C PRO A 331 -22.31 15.80 -1.38
N HIS A 332 -21.30 16.65 -1.18
CA HIS A 332 -19.97 16.54 -1.76
C HIS A 332 -18.96 16.12 -0.69
N GLN A 333 -19.04 14.85 -0.31
CA GLN A 333 -18.18 14.23 0.70
C GLN A 333 -17.27 13.19 0.04
N PHE A 334 -16.01 13.13 0.47
CA PHE A 334 -14.98 12.26 -0.10
C PHE A 334 -14.18 11.56 0.98
N GLN A 335 -13.87 10.28 0.77
CA GLN A 335 -12.97 9.50 1.61
C GLN A 335 -11.59 9.45 0.96
N ILE A 336 -10.55 9.63 1.78
CA ILE A 336 -9.14 9.50 1.43
C ILE A 336 -8.62 8.19 2.05
N HIS A 337 -8.11 7.30 1.21
CA HIS A 337 -7.60 5.98 1.62
C HIS A 337 -6.07 5.90 1.68
N THR A 338 -5.35 6.84 1.07
CA THR A 338 -3.91 6.69 0.84
C THR A 338 -3.17 8.01 1.02
N SER A 339 -2.41 8.12 2.10
CA SER A 339 -1.07 8.74 2.05
C SER A 339 -0.08 7.71 1.52
N THR A 340 1.17 8.08 1.27
CA THR A 340 2.19 7.05 0.97
C THR A 340 2.33 6.07 2.14
N ARG A 341 2.65 4.80 1.85
CA ARG A 341 2.67 3.68 2.80
C ARG A 341 3.57 3.95 4.00
N LYS A 342 4.74 4.56 3.83
CA LYS A 342 5.62 4.95 4.96
C LYS A 342 5.05 6.08 5.83
N HIS A 343 4.27 7.00 5.27
CA HIS A 343 3.53 8.00 6.05
C HIS A 343 2.41 7.32 6.82
N ALA A 344 1.67 6.42 6.16
CA ALA A 344 0.64 5.61 6.80
C ALA A 344 1.23 4.74 7.92
N GLU A 345 2.27 3.94 7.66
CA GLU A 345 2.96 3.09 8.63
C GLU A 345 3.46 3.89 9.85
N LYS A 346 4.07 5.07 9.64
CA LYS A 346 4.47 5.94 10.76
C LYS A 346 3.28 6.48 11.53
N PHE A 347 2.23 6.91 10.84
CA PHE A 347 1.01 7.40 11.47
C PHE A 347 0.31 6.30 12.27
N GLU A 348 0.10 5.12 11.67
CA GLU A 348 -0.49 3.94 12.32
C GLU A 348 0.38 3.44 13.47
N ALA A 349 1.72 3.50 13.39
CA ALA A 349 2.59 3.18 14.52
C ALA A 349 2.45 4.19 15.68
N LEU A 350 2.34 5.50 15.38
CA LEU A 350 2.07 6.52 16.39
C LEU A 350 0.66 6.37 16.99
N ARG A 351 -0.35 6.07 16.16
CA ARG A 351 -1.73 5.80 16.54
C ARG A 351 -1.87 4.55 17.40
N ALA A 352 -1.24 3.43 17.04
CA ALA A 352 -1.24 2.21 17.84
C ALA A 352 -0.56 2.41 19.20
N LYS A 353 0.49 3.24 19.26
CA LYS A 353 1.24 3.51 20.50
C LYS A 353 0.59 4.54 21.42
N HIS A 354 -0.13 5.53 20.88
CA HIS A 354 -0.61 6.70 21.64
C HIS A 354 -2.13 6.93 21.54
N GLY A 355 -2.83 6.13 20.73
CA GLY A 355 -4.17 6.45 20.25
C GLY A 355 -4.17 7.63 19.28
N SER A 356 -5.35 7.95 18.77
CA SER A 356 -5.59 9.14 17.94
C SER A 356 -6.80 9.94 18.42
N THR A 357 -6.93 11.15 17.90
CA THR A 357 -8.07 12.04 18.02
C THR A 357 -8.44 12.61 16.66
N TRP A 358 -9.65 13.13 16.53
CA TRP A 358 -10.17 13.68 15.28
C TRP A 358 -10.21 15.21 15.34
N ALA A 359 -9.82 15.86 14.25
CA ALA A 359 -9.77 17.31 14.11
C ALA A 359 -10.11 17.75 12.69
N PHE A 360 -10.45 19.02 12.51
CA PHE A 360 -10.71 19.62 11.20
C PHE A 360 -9.52 20.48 10.73
N HIS A 361 -9.20 20.42 9.43
CA HIS A 361 -8.30 21.37 8.77
C HIS A 361 -9.06 22.13 7.67
N GLY A 362 -8.97 23.46 7.68
CA GLY A 362 -9.49 24.32 6.62
C GLY A 362 -8.37 25.01 5.88
N SER A 363 -8.47 25.13 4.56
CA SER A 363 -7.47 25.78 3.72
C SER A 363 -8.11 26.40 2.48
N SER A 364 -7.45 27.39 1.87
CA SER A 364 -7.85 27.95 0.56
C SER A 364 -7.99 26.85 -0.49
N MET A 365 -8.98 26.92 -1.39
CA MET A 365 -9.12 25.91 -2.47
C MET A 365 -7.82 25.80 -3.29
N ALA A 366 -7.11 26.92 -3.49
CA ALA A 366 -5.81 26.96 -4.16
C ALA A 366 -4.70 26.10 -3.51
N ASN A 367 -4.80 25.78 -2.22
CA ASN A 367 -3.82 24.93 -1.53
C ASN A 367 -4.08 23.43 -1.75
N TRP A 368 -5.32 23.02 -2.05
CA TRP A 368 -5.69 21.60 -2.08
C TRP A 368 -5.02 20.84 -3.23
N HIS A 369 -4.65 21.52 -4.31
CA HIS A 369 -3.83 20.91 -5.37
C HIS A 369 -2.51 20.35 -4.83
N ASN A 370 -1.86 21.07 -3.92
CA ASN A 370 -0.59 20.66 -3.33
C ASN A 370 -0.80 19.69 -2.15
N ILE A 371 -1.80 19.96 -1.30
CA ILE A 371 -2.14 19.09 -0.15
C ILE A 371 -2.52 17.68 -0.61
N LEU A 372 -3.29 17.52 -1.69
CA LEU A 372 -3.68 16.20 -2.21
C LEU A 372 -2.50 15.41 -2.83
N ARG A 373 -1.44 16.11 -3.25
CA ARG A 373 -0.25 15.50 -3.85
C ARG A 373 0.85 15.18 -2.82
N GLN A 374 0.91 15.94 -1.72
CA GLN A 374 2.02 15.90 -0.76
C GLN A 374 1.61 15.67 0.71
N ASN A 375 0.31 15.56 1.00
CA ASN A 375 -0.31 15.64 2.33
C ASN A 375 -0.19 17.04 2.98
N LEU A 376 -0.69 17.19 4.21
CA LEU A 376 -0.52 18.41 4.99
C LEU A 376 0.97 18.61 5.35
N LYS A 377 1.44 19.85 5.22
CA LYS A 377 2.84 20.24 5.45
C LYS A 377 2.97 21.24 6.59
N ASN A 378 4.02 21.10 7.40
CA ASN A 378 4.36 22.14 8.36
C ASN A 378 4.99 23.34 7.62
N ALA A 379 4.14 24.26 7.17
CA ALA A 379 4.56 25.43 6.41
C ALA A 379 5.12 26.58 7.28
N SER A 380 5.25 26.39 8.60
CA SER A 380 5.68 27.43 9.54
C SER A 380 7.05 28.00 9.17
N ARG A 381 7.18 29.33 9.19
CA ARG A 381 8.40 30.06 8.78
C ARG A 381 8.89 29.81 7.34
N THR A 382 8.06 29.21 6.48
CA THR A 382 8.35 29.05 5.04
C THR A 382 7.55 30.05 4.18
N PRO A 383 7.92 30.28 2.91
CA PRO A 383 7.10 31.07 1.97
C PRO A 383 5.67 30.53 1.77
N MET A 384 5.41 29.25 2.04
CA MET A 384 4.08 28.66 1.97
C MET A 384 3.14 29.09 3.12
N MET A 385 3.66 29.71 4.19
CA MET A 385 2.89 30.08 5.38
C MET A 385 1.72 31.01 5.01
N SER A 386 0.49 30.59 5.28
CA SER A 386 -0.75 31.29 4.90
C SER A 386 -1.47 31.97 6.08
N ALA A 387 -1.18 31.51 7.29
CA ALA A 387 -1.65 32.03 8.57
C ALA A 387 -0.48 32.03 9.58
N GLY A 388 -0.56 32.86 10.62
CA GLY A 388 0.51 32.97 11.62
C GLY A 388 0.63 31.76 12.54
N ALA A 389 1.84 31.46 12.99
CA ALA A 389 2.18 30.37 13.90
C ALA A 389 2.06 30.78 15.39
N SER A 390 0.89 31.27 15.81
CA SER A 390 0.68 31.91 17.13
C SER A 390 0.86 30.99 18.35
N TYR A 391 0.70 29.68 18.17
CA TYR A 391 0.86 28.66 19.21
C TYR A 391 2.11 27.79 18.99
N GLY A 392 3.03 28.20 18.10
CA GLY A 392 4.23 27.45 17.74
C GLY A 392 4.20 26.91 16.30
N GLU A 393 5.31 26.30 15.87
CA GLU A 393 5.48 25.78 14.51
C GLU A 393 4.76 24.44 14.34
N GLY A 394 3.77 24.37 13.46
CA GLY A 394 3.10 23.12 13.14
C GLY A 394 2.00 23.24 12.10
N ILE A 395 1.33 22.11 11.86
CA ILE A 395 0.08 22.01 11.11
C ILE A 395 -1.05 22.37 12.07
N TYR A 396 -1.80 23.42 11.74
CA TYR A 396 -2.90 23.91 12.57
C TYR A 396 -4.21 23.18 12.24
N LEU A 397 -4.87 22.75 13.30
CA LEU A 397 -6.07 21.92 13.33
C LEU A 397 -6.99 22.43 14.44
N ALA A 398 -8.29 22.14 14.35
CA ALA A 398 -9.24 22.51 15.40
C ALA A 398 -10.24 21.39 15.68
N SER A 399 -10.74 21.31 16.92
CA SER A 399 -11.77 20.33 17.28
C SER A 399 -13.16 20.69 16.75
N SER A 400 -13.36 21.92 16.26
CA SER A 400 -14.61 22.41 15.66
C SER A 400 -14.41 22.88 14.21
N SER A 401 -15.32 22.47 13.32
CA SER A 401 -15.33 22.90 11.92
C SER A 401 -15.53 24.41 11.79
N ALA A 402 -16.22 25.06 12.75
CA ALA A 402 -16.44 26.50 12.75
C ALA A 402 -15.15 27.31 12.99
N THR A 403 -14.15 26.72 13.65
CA THR A 403 -12.82 27.34 13.77
C THR A 403 -12.02 27.14 12.49
N SER A 404 -12.03 25.94 11.94
CA SER A 404 -11.30 25.62 10.70
C SER A 404 -11.90 26.28 9.46
N SER A 405 -13.21 26.57 9.42
CA SER A 405 -13.85 27.25 8.30
C SER A 405 -13.39 28.71 8.12
N GLY A 406 -12.92 29.37 9.18
CA GLY A 406 -12.25 30.68 9.08
C GLY A 406 -10.97 30.67 8.24
N TYR A 407 -10.38 29.49 7.97
CA TYR A 407 -9.19 29.31 7.13
C TYR A 407 -9.53 28.82 5.69
N MET A 408 -10.80 28.50 5.42
CA MET A 408 -11.31 28.12 4.09
C MET A 408 -11.52 29.37 3.23
N ARG A 409 -10.44 29.96 2.73
CA ARG A 409 -10.54 31.13 1.84
C ARG A 409 -11.11 30.71 0.48
N ALA A 410 -12.14 31.44 0.03
CA ALA A 410 -12.64 31.31 -1.34
C ALA A 410 -11.57 31.75 -2.34
N SER A 411 -11.43 30.99 -3.43
CA SER A 411 -10.60 31.34 -4.58
C SER A 411 -11.32 30.93 -5.85
N SER A 412 -11.20 31.73 -6.92
CA SER A 412 -11.75 31.42 -8.23
C SER A 412 -11.21 30.08 -8.72
N ALA A 413 -12.10 29.10 -8.90
CA ALA A 413 -11.79 27.74 -9.31
C ALA A 413 -12.28 27.52 -10.76
N TRP A 414 -12.77 26.32 -11.05
CA TRP A 414 -13.29 25.96 -12.37
C TRP A 414 -14.77 26.34 -12.52
N HIS A 415 -15.13 27.13 -13.53
CA HIS A 415 -16.48 27.68 -13.66
C HIS A 415 -17.57 26.65 -14.01
N ASN A 416 -17.18 25.50 -14.58
CA ASN A 416 -18.11 24.39 -14.90
C ASN A 416 -18.15 23.30 -13.81
N SER A 417 -17.55 23.56 -12.64
CA SER A 417 -17.59 22.66 -11.49
C SER A 417 -19.02 22.50 -10.94
N ALA A 418 -19.38 21.28 -10.58
CA ALA A 418 -20.57 20.99 -9.77
C ALA A 418 -20.52 21.65 -8.37
N TYR A 419 -19.34 22.07 -7.92
CA TYR A 419 -19.09 22.77 -6.66
C TYR A 419 -19.12 24.30 -6.81
N GLY A 420 -19.57 24.80 -7.97
CA GLY A 420 -19.59 26.22 -8.28
C GLY A 420 -18.18 26.80 -8.50
N SER A 421 -18.13 28.09 -8.81
CA SER A 421 -16.89 28.77 -9.20
C SER A 421 -15.98 29.16 -8.04
N HIS A 422 -16.46 29.11 -6.80
CA HIS A 422 -15.73 29.50 -5.58
C HIS A 422 -15.93 28.47 -4.45
N PRO A 423 -15.60 27.19 -4.68
CA PRO A 423 -15.83 26.12 -3.73
C PRO A 423 -14.93 26.27 -2.50
N LEU A 424 -15.45 25.86 -1.34
CA LEU A 424 -14.70 25.79 -0.09
C LEU A 424 -14.46 24.31 0.28
N CYS A 425 -13.26 23.96 0.76
CA CYS A 425 -12.94 22.59 1.15
C CYS A 425 -12.43 22.50 2.60
N LEU A 426 -13.05 21.62 3.38
CA LEU A 426 -12.71 21.28 4.76
C LEU A 426 -12.27 19.81 4.82
N ALA A 427 -11.17 19.50 5.49
CA ALA A 427 -10.81 18.12 5.80
C ALA A 427 -11.19 17.71 7.21
N LEU A 428 -11.63 16.46 7.37
CA LEU A 428 -11.50 15.71 8.61
C LEU A 428 -10.15 14.99 8.62
N VAL A 429 -9.41 15.17 9.71
CA VAL A 429 -8.04 14.75 9.90
C VAL A 429 -7.96 13.90 11.16
N GLU A 430 -7.31 12.75 11.06
CA GLU A 430 -6.96 11.94 12.21
C GLU A 430 -5.58 12.37 12.72
N VAL A 431 -5.42 12.48 14.03
CA VAL A 431 -4.24 13.06 14.69
C VAL A 431 -3.75 12.08 15.74
N ALA A 432 -2.52 11.59 15.64
CA ALA A 432 -1.95 10.72 16.66
C ALA A 432 -1.63 11.53 17.93
N ASN A 433 -1.94 10.98 19.12
CA ASN A 433 -1.75 11.70 20.40
C ASN A 433 -0.28 11.69 20.88
N SER A 434 0.64 12.02 19.97
CA SER A 434 2.09 12.07 20.20
C SER A 434 2.50 13.30 21.01
N SER A 435 3.67 13.24 21.67
CA SER A 435 4.31 14.42 22.29
C SER A 435 4.69 15.52 21.28
N ARG A 436 4.62 15.24 19.98
CA ARG A 436 4.79 16.18 18.87
C ARG A 436 3.49 16.91 18.47
N VAL A 437 2.40 16.67 19.21
CA VAL A 437 1.11 17.34 19.04
C VAL A 437 0.79 18.12 20.32
N HIS A 438 0.48 19.40 20.16
CA HIS A 438 0.22 20.32 21.25
C HIS A 438 -1.24 20.79 21.23
N LEU A 439 -1.89 20.71 22.39
CA LEU A 439 -3.28 21.09 22.58
C LEU A 439 -3.35 22.46 23.26
N HIS A 440 -4.07 23.39 22.64
CA HIS A 440 -4.23 24.76 23.10
C HIS A 440 -5.73 25.09 23.27
N LEU A 441 -6.04 26.09 24.09
CA LEU A 441 -7.42 26.51 24.39
C LEU A 441 -8.33 25.32 24.78
N ASN A 442 -7.91 24.54 25.77
CA ASN A 442 -8.60 23.32 26.24
C ASN A 442 -8.86 22.27 25.13
N GLY A 443 -7.94 22.18 24.15
CA GLY A 443 -8.05 21.26 23.01
C GLY A 443 -8.93 21.76 21.87
N ALA A 444 -9.34 23.05 21.89
CA ALA A 444 -10.03 23.66 20.75
C ALA A 444 -9.10 23.86 19.55
N VAL A 445 -7.82 24.18 19.80
CA VAL A 445 -6.77 24.33 18.78
C VAL A 445 -5.71 23.25 19.00
N ILE A 446 -5.28 22.63 17.90
CA ILE A 446 -4.36 21.51 17.86
C ILE A 446 -3.23 21.88 16.90
N VAL A 447 -1.98 21.76 17.35
CA VAL A 447 -0.79 22.07 16.55
C VAL A 447 0.08 20.81 16.47
N ALA A 448 0.25 20.26 15.27
CA ALA A 448 1.10 19.09 15.05
C ALA A 448 2.43 19.52 14.40
N ASN A 449 3.53 19.39 15.14
CA ASN A 449 4.84 19.88 14.68
C ASN A 449 5.47 18.93 13.65
N ASP A 450 5.07 17.66 13.66
CA ASP A 450 5.52 16.60 12.76
C ASP A 450 4.37 16.13 11.87
N GLU A 451 4.61 16.15 10.55
CA GLU A 451 3.67 15.75 9.51
C GLU A 451 3.16 14.31 9.69
N ASN A 452 4.01 13.42 10.21
CA ASN A 452 3.65 12.01 10.43
C ASN A 452 2.63 11.83 11.59
N CYS A 453 2.32 12.87 12.35
CA CYS A 453 1.29 12.85 13.40
C CYS A 453 -0.12 13.15 12.87
N VAL A 454 -0.28 13.45 11.58
CA VAL A 454 -1.60 13.76 10.97
C VAL A 454 -1.86 12.92 9.72
N MET A 455 -3.11 12.50 9.54
CA MET A 455 -3.54 11.79 8.34
C MET A 455 -4.88 12.34 7.84
N LEU A 456 -4.90 12.76 6.57
CA LEU A 456 -6.13 13.17 5.89
C LEU A 456 -7.03 11.94 5.73
N ARG A 457 -8.29 12.04 6.17
CA ARG A 457 -9.26 10.94 6.09
C ARG A 457 -10.48 11.28 5.24
N GLN A 458 -11.07 12.47 5.39
CA GLN A 458 -12.23 12.87 4.59
C GLN A 458 -12.16 14.33 4.16
N LEU A 459 -12.84 14.66 3.07
CA LEU A 459 -13.05 16.04 2.60
C LEU A 459 -14.54 16.33 2.46
N PHE A 460 -14.92 17.56 2.82
CA PHE A 460 -16.25 18.12 2.63
C PHE A 460 -16.12 19.39 1.79
N VAL A 461 -16.79 19.39 0.63
CA VAL A 461 -16.74 20.51 -0.32
C VAL A 461 -18.07 21.24 -0.31
N TYR A 462 -18.03 22.57 -0.29
CA TYR A 462 -19.21 23.43 -0.22
C TYR A 462 -19.22 24.39 -1.40
N SER A 463 -20.34 24.49 -2.09
CA SER A 463 -20.51 25.37 -3.27
C SER A 463 -20.74 26.85 -2.91
N GLY A 464 -20.23 27.29 -1.75
CA GLY A 464 -20.61 28.51 -1.05
C GLY A 464 -21.59 28.25 0.10
N GLY A 465 -21.90 29.30 0.87
CA GLY A 465 -22.80 29.23 2.03
C GLY A 465 -22.10 28.94 3.37
N ASN A 466 -22.90 28.71 4.41
CA ASN A 466 -22.40 28.49 5.77
C ASN A 466 -21.94 27.04 5.97
N VAL A 467 -20.66 26.86 6.31
CA VAL A 467 -20.14 25.58 6.83
C VAL A 467 -20.76 25.31 8.21
N PRO A 468 -21.37 24.14 8.47
CA PRO A 468 -22.00 23.86 9.75
C PRO A 468 -20.97 23.76 10.87
N SER A 469 -21.36 24.15 12.09
CA SER A 469 -20.55 24.01 13.30
C SER A 469 -20.70 22.62 13.89
N VAL A 470 -19.71 21.76 13.64
CA VAL A 470 -19.64 20.36 14.06
C VAL A 470 -18.37 20.17 14.90
N ILE A 471 -18.44 19.33 15.93
CA ILE A 471 -17.26 18.95 16.71
C ILE A 471 -16.72 17.63 16.16
N ALA A 472 -15.43 17.56 15.82
CA ALA A 472 -14.86 16.43 15.07
C ALA A 472 -15.11 15.07 15.76
N LYS A 473 -15.05 15.03 17.11
CA LYS A 473 -15.32 13.83 17.89
C LYS A 473 -16.75 13.27 17.77
N THR A 474 -17.74 14.05 17.32
CA THR A 474 -19.14 13.60 17.20
C THR A 474 -19.47 13.02 15.83
N ILE A 475 -18.55 13.15 14.87
CA ILE A 475 -18.64 12.54 13.54
C ILE A 475 -17.46 11.60 13.26
N ALA A 476 -16.64 11.35 14.27
CA ALA A 476 -15.53 10.42 14.25
C ALA A 476 -16.05 8.99 14.04
N GLN A 477 -15.88 8.45 12.83
CA GLN A 477 -16.06 7.03 12.61
C GLN A 477 -14.94 6.29 13.35
N ALA A 478 -15.32 5.44 14.31
CA ALA A 478 -14.38 4.54 14.94
C ALA A 478 -13.93 3.52 13.90
N ARG A 479 -12.61 3.46 13.67
CA ARG A 479 -12.03 2.56 12.69
C ARG A 479 -11.68 1.24 13.36
N TYR A 480 -12.45 0.21 13.02
CA TYR A 480 -12.23 -1.15 13.49
C TYR A 480 -11.46 -1.97 12.44
N LYS A 481 -10.83 -3.06 12.88
CA LYS A 481 -10.12 -4.01 12.01
C LYS A 481 -11.05 -5.02 11.35
N ASN A 482 -12.27 -5.19 11.86
CA ASN A 482 -13.32 -6.02 11.31
C ASN A 482 -14.48 -5.16 10.76
N GLU A 483 -15.18 -5.66 9.75
CA GLU A 483 -16.43 -5.07 9.24
C GLU A 483 -17.68 -5.70 9.89
N THR A 484 -17.57 -6.95 10.31
CA THR A 484 -18.59 -7.74 11.03
C THR A 484 -17.96 -8.55 12.17
N THR A 485 -18.74 -8.99 13.16
CA THR A 485 -18.27 -9.92 14.20
C THR A 485 -18.01 -11.32 13.61
N ILE A 486 -17.09 -12.09 14.19
CA ILE A 486 -16.55 -13.32 13.56
C ILE A 486 -17.49 -14.52 13.66
N ALA A 487 -18.30 -14.63 14.71
CA ALA A 487 -19.24 -15.74 14.89
C ALA A 487 -20.69 -15.39 14.52
N TYR A 488 -21.16 -14.18 14.84
CA TYR A 488 -22.53 -13.75 14.57
C TYR A 488 -22.69 -13.00 13.24
N GLY A 489 -21.61 -12.54 12.62
CA GLY A 489 -21.65 -11.81 11.35
C GLY A 489 -22.30 -10.44 11.43
N SER A 490 -22.56 -9.93 12.65
CA SER A 490 -23.26 -8.66 12.86
C SER A 490 -22.37 -7.47 12.54
N THR A 491 -22.94 -6.46 11.91
CA THR A 491 -22.31 -5.17 11.64
C THR A 491 -22.14 -4.35 12.93
N PHE A 492 -21.30 -3.31 12.88
CA PHE A 492 -21.06 -2.44 14.01
C PHE A 492 -22.35 -1.79 14.55
N ASP A 493 -23.20 -1.28 13.64
CA ASP A 493 -24.42 -0.57 14.01
C ASP A 493 -25.44 -1.51 14.68
N GLU A 494 -25.65 -2.71 14.16
CA GLU A 494 -26.54 -3.73 14.77
C GLU A 494 -26.10 -4.08 16.21
N VAL A 495 -24.78 -4.25 16.42
CA VAL A 495 -24.23 -4.54 17.74
C VAL A 495 -24.35 -3.34 18.67
N GLN A 496 -24.13 -2.12 18.17
CA GLN A 496 -24.31 -0.89 18.95
C GLN A 496 -25.77 -0.69 19.38
N GLU A 497 -26.73 -0.84 18.47
CA GLU A 497 -28.16 -0.72 18.74
C GLU A 497 -28.65 -1.76 19.76
N SER A 498 -28.07 -2.96 19.75
CA SER A 498 -28.39 -4.00 20.74
C SER A 498 -27.89 -3.71 22.16
N GLY A 499 -27.04 -2.70 22.36
CA GLY A 499 -26.44 -2.36 23.65
C GLY A 499 -25.36 -3.36 24.13
N LYS A 500 -24.87 -4.22 23.23
CA LYS A 500 -23.89 -5.29 23.52
C LYS A 500 -22.47 -5.02 23.03
N LEU A 501 -22.25 -3.83 22.45
CA LEU A 501 -20.98 -3.43 21.86
C LEU A 501 -19.83 -3.42 22.88
N LEU A 502 -18.90 -4.35 22.69
CA LEU A 502 -17.56 -4.30 23.25
C LEU A 502 -16.58 -3.87 22.16
N VAL A 503 -15.67 -2.95 22.50
CA VAL A 503 -14.51 -2.61 21.68
C VAL A 503 -13.25 -2.94 22.48
N THR A 504 -12.36 -3.75 21.90
CA THR A 504 -11.09 -4.14 22.52
C THR A 504 -9.95 -3.20 22.13
N SER A 505 -8.89 -3.16 22.92
CA SER A 505 -7.75 -2.25 22.73
C SER A 505 -6.95 -2.48 21.46
N ASP A 506 -7.09 -3.66 20.85
CA ASP A 506 -6.55 -4.03 19.55
C ASP A 506 -7.46 -3.65 18.36
N GLU A 507 -8.50 -2.82 18.58
CA GLU A 507 -9.39 -2.21 17.58
C GLU A 507 -10.35 -3.19 16.87
N TYR A 508 -10.72 -4.29 17.51
CA TYR A 508 -11.87 -5.11 17.08
C TYR A 508 -13.14 -4.69 17.83
N PHE A 509 -14.27 -4.68 17.12
CA PHE A 509 -15.60 -4.58 17.72
C PHE A 509 -16.27 -5.94 17.83
N TRP A 510 -17.10 -6.13 18.86
CA TRP A 510 -17.69 -7.41 19.22
C TRP A 510 -19.10 -7.25 19.78
N ASP A 511 -19.99 -8.22 19.53
CA ASP A 511 -21.07 -8.53 20.46
C ASP A 511 -20.44 -9.24 21.68
N ILE A 512 -20.67 -8.71 22.89
CA ILE A 512 -20.13 -9.31 24.12
C ILE A 512 -20.56 -10.79 24.32
N GLY A 513 -21.74 -11.17 23.85
CA GLY A 513 -22.27 -12.54 23.91
C GLY A 513 -21.47 -13.52 23.04
N GLU A 514 -20.96 -13.06 21.90
CA GLU A 514 -20.06 -13.83 21.05
C GLU A 514 -18.73 -14.10 21.77
N VAL A 515 -18.10 -13.06 22.34
CA VAL A 515 -16.84 -13.20 23.10
C VAL A 515 -17.02 -14.16 24.27
N ILE A 516 -18.13 -14.04 25.00
CA ILE A 516 -18.49 -14.95 26.09
C ILE A 516 -18.63 -16.40 25.60
N HIS A 517 -19.27 -16.62 24.44
CA HIS A 517 -19.42 -17.96 23.87
C HIS A 517 -18.06 -18.56 23.50
N ILE A 518 -17.17 -17.78 22.87
CA ILE A 518 -15.80 -18.18 22.52
C ILE A 518 -14.99 -18.54 23.77
N VAL A 519 -15.00 -17.68 24.79
CA VAL A 519 -14.29 -17.91 26.06
C VAL A 519 -14.82 -19.15 26.77
N LYS A 520 -16.14 -19.37 26.79
CA LYS A 520 -16.75 -20.61 27.33
C LYS A 520 -16.33 -21.86 26.55
N ALA A 521 -16.39 -21.81 25.22
CA ALA A 521 -15.98 -22.93 24.37
C ALA A 521 -14.50 -23.30 24.57
N LYS A 522 -13.64 -22.31 24.82
CA LYS A 522 -12.25 -22.50 25.24
C LYS A 522 -12.07 -22.59 26.77
N ASN A 523 -13.04 -23.11 27.54
CA ASN A 523 -12.90 -23.39 28.99
C ASN A 523 -12.39 -22.21 29.86
N GLY A 524 -12.66 -20.97 29.49
CA GLY A 524 -12.20 -19.76 30.19
C GLY A 524 -10.91 -19.14 29.64
N LEU A 525 -10.35 -19.63 28.53
CA LEU A 525 -9.24 -18.95 27.85
C LEU A 525 -9.72 -17.70 27.11
N PHE A 526 -9.14 -16.55 27.46
CA PHE A 526 -9.42 -15.25 26.84
C PHE A 526 -8.49 -15.02 25.65
N ILE A 527 -8.74 -15.72 24.54
CA ILE A 527 -7.99 -15.58 23.28
C ILE A 527 -8.87 -14.88 22.24
N ASN A 528 -8.33 -13.88 21.56
CA ASN A 528 -8.97 -13.23 20.41
C ASN A 528 -8.82 -14.13 19.16
N PRO A 529 -9.91 -14.67 18.57
CA PRO A 529 -9.82 -15.52 17.38
C PRO A 529 -9.40 -14.81 16.07
N TYR A 530 -9.44 -13.47 15.98
CA TYR A 530 -9.00 -12.77 14.76
C TYR A 530 -7.48 -12.78 14.58
N ASN A 531 -6.72 -12.83 15.67
CA ASN A 531 -5.25 -12.76 15.67
C ASN A 531 -4.58 -13.89 16.47
N ASN A 532 -5.36 -14.75 17.12
CA ASN A 532 -4.93 -15.81 18.04
C ASN A 532 -4.09 -15.34 19.23
N LEU A 533 -4.07 -14.04 19.53
CA LEU A 533 -3.39 -13.49 20.70
C LEU A 533 -4.33 -13.46 21.91
N PRO A 534 -3.82 -13.52 23.14
CA PRO A 534 -4.63 -13.31 24.33
C PRO A 534 -5.20 -11.88 24.38
N PHE A 535 -6.44 -11.73 24.85
CA PHE A 535 -6.99 -10.41 25.14
C PHE A 535 -6.13 -9.70 26.20
N ALA A 536 -5.82 -8.42 25.95
CA ALA A 536 -5.07 -7.61 26.91
C ALA A 536 -5.79 -7.53 28.26
N GLN A 537 -5.05 -7.44 29.37
CA GLN A 537 -5.65 -7.45 30.71
C GLN A 537 -6.75 -6.36 30.93
N PRO A 538 -6.64 -5.13 30.38
CA PRO A 538 -7.73 -4.15 30.43
C PRO A 538 -9.00 -4.61 29.71
N ASP A 539 -8.87 -5.36 28.61
CA ASP A 539 -10.00 -5.89 27.84
C ASP A 539 -10.64 -7.09 28.53
N VAL A 540 -9.86 -8.00 29.13
CA VAL A 540 -10.40 -9.05 30.02
C VAL A 540 -11.26 -8.43 31.13
N ASN A 541 -10.80 -7.32 31.72
CA ASN A 541 -11.57 -6.60 32.74
C ASN A 541 -12.85 -5.96 32.16
N ARG A 542 -12.82 -5.43 30.92
CA ARG A 542 -14.00 -4.89 30.22
C ARG A 542 -15.01 -5.98 29.84
N ILE A 543 -14.54 -7.15 29.41
CA ILE A 543 -15.37 -8.31 29.07
C ILE A 543 -16.14 -8.75 30.31
N ILE A 544 -15.44 -9.03 31.42
CA ILE A 544 -16.04 -9.51 32.67
C ILE A 544 -17.02 -8.49 33.26
N ASN A 545 -16.66 -7.20 33.25
CA ASN A 545 -17.46 -6.13 33.84
C ASN A 545 -18.32 -5.37 32.81
N HIS A 546 -18.64 -6.00 31.67
CA HIS A 546 -19.37 -5.33 30.59
C HIS A 546 -20.73 -4.78 31.07
N PRO A 547 -21.15 -3.56 30.67
CA PRO A 547 -22.36 -2.91 31.19
C PRO A 547 -23.66 -3.73 31.06
N SER A 548 -23.78 -4.57 30.03
CA SER A 548 -24.92 -5.49 29.86
C SER A 548 -25.02 -6.58 30.94
N GLY A 549 -24.00 -6.73 31.78
CA GLY A 549 -23.91 -7.76 32.83
C GLY A 549 -23.57 -9.16 32.32
N ALA A 550 -23.54 -9.38 31.00
CA ALA A 550 -23.36 -10.70 30.39
C ALA A 550 -22.04 -11.37 30.83
N GLY A 551 -20.93 -10.63 30.90
CA GLY A 551 -19.60 -11.18 31.23
C GLY A 551 -19.44 -11.73 32.65
N ARG A 552 -20.40 -11.48 33.56
CA ARG A 552 -20.35 -11.92 34.96
C ARG A 552 -20.29 -13.43 35.11
N GLU A 553 -20.82 -14.19 34.15
CA GLU A 553 -20.77 -15.66 34.20
C GLU A 553 -19.36 -16.23 34.00
N LEU A 554 -18.46 -15.47 33.36
CA LEU A 554 -17.06 -15.87 33.20
C LEU A 554 -16.28 -15.84 34.53
N VAL A 555 -16.74 -15.08 35.52
CA VAL A 555 -16.12 -15.00 36.86
C VAL A 555 -16.06 -16.37 37.54
N ALA A 556 -17.10 -17.20 37.36
CA ALA A 556 -17.13 -18.55 37.92
C ALA A 556 -16.09 -19.46 37.26
N ILE A 557 -15.87 -19.31 35.94
CA ILE A 557 -14.89 -20.11 35.18
C ILE A 557 -13.47 -19.66 35.52
N GLU A 558 -13.22 -18.35 35.61
CA GLU A 558 -11.95 -17.78 36.11
C GLU A 558 -11.60 -18.33 37.50
N ALA A 559 -12.55 -18.30 38.44
CA ALA A 559 -12.34 -18.82 39.79
C ALA A 559 -12.14 -20.34 39.84
N GLN A 560 -12.67 -21.10 38.87
CA GLN A 560 -12.40 -22.54 38.72
C GLN A 560 -11.01 -22.80 38.13
N ASN A 561 -10.65 -22.11 37.04
CA ASN A 561 -9.34 -22.21 36.41
C ASN A 561 -8.22 -21.83 37.37
N LEU A 562 -8.39 -20.76 38.17
CA LEU A 562 -7.38 -20.35 39.15
C LEU A 562 -7.15 -21.39 40.26
N LYS A 563 -8.17 -22.19 40.63
CA LYS A 563 -8.00 -23.31 41.57
C LYS A 563 -7.13 -24.43 41.00
N LEU A 564 -7.11 -24.62 39.67
CA LEU A 564 -6.25 -25.63 39.04
C LEU A 564 -4.77 -25.35 39.24
N LYS A 565 -4.38 -24.11 39.57
CA LYS A 565 -2.98 -23.75 39.85
C LYS A 565 -2.33 -24.60 40.95
N GLN A 566 -3.12 -25.11 41.91
CA GLN A 566 -2.63 -26.03 42.96
C GLN A 566 -2.08 -27.36 42.41
N HIS A 567 -2.42 -27.71 41.17
CA HIS A 567 -1.99 -28.93 40.50
C HIS A 567 -0.69 -28.75 39.72
N ILE A 568 -0.14 -27.53 39.60
CA ILE A 568 1.13 -27.30 38.90
C ILE A 568 2.27 -27.55 39.90
N SER A 569 2.98 -28.67 39.75
CA SER A 569 4.06 -29.04 40.66
C SER A 569 5.28 -28.09 40.59
N PRO A 570 6.07 -27.97 41.67
CA PRO A 570 7.29 -27.16 41.68
C PRO A 570 8.34 -27.60 40.64
N GLU A 571 8.36 -28.88 40.26
CA GLU A 571 9.24 -29.42 39.22
C GLU A 571 8.90 -28.83 37.85
N VAL A 572 7.61 -28.76 37.50
CA VAL A 572 7.15 -28.11 36.27
C VAL A 572 7.55 -26.63 36.26
N LEU A 573 7.30 -25.89 37.35
CA LEU A 573 7.70 -24.48 37.46
C LEU A 573 9.21 -24.27 37.31
N LEU A 574 10.03 -25.14 37.90
CA LEU A 574 11.48 -25.11 37.76
C LEU A 574 11.92 -25.36 36.31
N ARG A 575 11.31 -26.33 35.63
CA ARG A 575 11.65 -26.67 34.23
C ARG A 575 11.23 -25.57 33.27
N LEU A 576 10.05 -24.97 33.46
CA LEU A 576 9.61 -23.79 32.70
C LEU A 576 10.59 -22.63 32.86
N ARG A 577 11.02 -22.31 34.08
CA ARG A 577 12.01 -21.24 34.30
C ARG A 577 13.35 -21.56 33.63
N THR A 578 13.85 -22.79 33.71
CA THR A 578 15.08 -23.21 33.03
C THR A 578 15.00 -23.00 31.51
N VAL A 579 13.87 -23.36 30.88
CA VAL A 579 13.66 -23.12 29.44
C VAL A 579 13.55 -21.63 29.13
N GLY A 580 12.88 -20.85 29.98
CA GLY A 580 12.83 -19.39 29.85
C GLY A 580 14.21 -18.74 29.95
N ASP A 581 15.06 -19.18 30.88
CA ASP A 581 16.45 -18.75 31.02
C ASP A 581 17.30 -19.08 29.77
N ILE A 582 17.04 -20.21 29.10
CA ILE A 582 17.67 -20.55 27.81
C ILE A 582 17.19 -19.58 26.73
N CYS A 583 15.87 -19.41 26.58
CA CYS A 583 15.27 -18.52 25.58
C CYS A 583 15.73 -17.06 25.70
N MET A 584 16.02 -16.59 26.91
CA MET A 584 16.51 -15.22 27.19
C MET A 584 18.03 -15.03 27.00
N ARG A 585 18.79 -16.12 26.80
CA ARG A 585 20.25 -16.09 26.63
C ARG A 585 20.72 -16.60 25.27
N ASP A 586 19.80 -17.12 24.47
CA ASP A 586 20.13 -17.68 23.16
C ASP A 586 20.56 -16.58 22.18
N ASN A 587 21.77 -16.74 21.64
CA ASN A 587 22.35 -15.89 20.60
C ASN A 587 22.82 -16.76 19.40
N SER A 588 22.31 -17.99 19.28
CA SER A 588 22.54 -18.85 18.12
C SER A 588 21.71 -18.41 16.92
N ASP A 589 22.20 -18.73 15.72
CA ASP A 589 21.50 -18.45 14.47
C ASP A 589 20.08 -19.06 14.51
N ASP A 590 19.10 -18.28 14.06
CA ASP A 590 17.66 -18.57 14.08
C ASP A 590 17.08 -19.04 15.44
N PHE A 591 17.77 -18.74 16.56
CA PHE A 591 17.41 -19.19 17.92
C PHE A 591 17.27 -20.72 18.05
N ALA A 592 18.11 -21.46 17.32
CA ALA A 592 18.06 -22.91 17.27
C ALA A 592 18.15 -23.58 18.66
N THR A 593 18.91 -23.00 19.60
CA THR A 593 19.05 -23.53 20.96
C THR A 593 17.74 -23.39 21.76
N ALA A 594 17.10 -22.22 21.68
CA ALA A 594 15.81 -21.96 22.31
C ALA A 594 14.70 -22.82 21.70
N MET A 595 14.63 -22.92 20.38
CA MET A 595 13.62 -23.74 19.68
C MET A 595 13.76 -25.22 20.01
N GLY A 596 14.99 -25.75 20.13
CA GLY A 596 15.23 -27.11 20.65
C GLY A 596 14.68 -27.30 22.07
N ALA A 597 15.02 -26.39 22.98
CA ALA A 597 14.54 -26.45 24.37
C ALA A 597 13.01 -26.32 24.50
N ILE A 598 12.36 -25.54 23.64
CA ILE A 598 10.89 -25.40 23.56
C ILE A 598 10.26 -26.71 23.05
N SER A 599 10.84 -27.33 22.03
CA SER A 599 10.37 -28.62 21.49
C SER A 599 10.46 -29.73 22.55
N ASP A 600 11.60 -29.85 23.22
CA ASP A 600 11.82 -30.82 24.31
C ASP A 600 10.89 -30.58 25.50
N LEU A 601 10.59 -29.31 25.81
CA LEU A 601 9.60 -28.95 26.81
C LEU A 601 8.20 -29.44 26.40
N ASN A 602 7.76 -29.17 25.17
CA ASN A 602 6.45 -29.56 24.69
C ASN A 602 6.26 -31.09 24.70
N GLU A 603 7.24 -31.86 24.23
CA GLU A 603 7.18 -33.33 24.32
C GLU A 603 7.16 -33.83 25.77
N TRP A 604 7.94 -33.23 26.68
CA TRP A 604 7.90 -33.59 28.09
C TRP A 604 6.56 -33.27 28.75
N LEU A 605 5.95 -32.11 28.44
CA LEU A 605 4.65 -31.71 28.98
C LEU A 605 3.52 -32.68 28.57
N LYS A 606 3.61 -33.30 27.39
CA LYS A 606 2.66 -34.34 26.96
C LYS A 606 2.68 -35.58 27.84
N LEU A 607 3.80 -35.88 28.53
CA LEU A 607 3.95 -37.03 29.42
C LEU A 607 3.39 -36.79 30.83
N LEU A 608 3.05 -35.55 31.19
CA LEU A 608 2.52 -35.22 32.52
C LEU A 608 1.11 -35.81 32.76
N PRO A 609 0.72 -36.02 34.03
CA PRO A 609 -0.64 -36.43 34.38
C PRO A 609 -1.71 -35.49 33.81
N SER A 610 -2.88 -36.03 33.45
CA SER A 610 -3.96 -35.24 32.83
C SER A 610 -4.35 -33.99 33.64
N TYR A 611 -4.38 -34.09 34.97
CA TYR A 611 -4.71 -32.95 35.84
C TYR A 611 -3.65 -31.83 35.84
N GLU A 612 -2.36 -32.15 35.64
CA GLU A 612 -1.32 -31.13 35.48
C GLU A 612 -1.43 -30.49 34.09
N ARG A 613 -1.62 -31.30 33.03
CA ARG A 613 -1.79 -30.78 31.66
C ARG A 613 -3.02 -29.87 31.53
N ASP A 614 -4.14 -30.25 32.13
CA ASP A 614 -5.35 -29.42 32.20
C ASP A 614 -5.10 -28.10 32.95
N ALA A 615 -4.30 -28.12 34.02
CA ALA A 615 -3.90 -26.91 34.73
C ALA A 615 -3.01 -26.02 33.85
N LEU A 616 -2.00 -26.57 33.18
CA LEU A 616 -1.11 -25.81 32.29
C LEU A 616 -1.84 -25.22 31.07
N ALA A 617 -2.87 -25.90 30.58
CA ALA A 617 -3.70 -25.44 29.49
C ALA A 617 -4.67 -24.31 29.90
N ARG A 618 -5.15 -24.31 31.14
CA ARG A 618 -6.27 -23.45 31.59
C ARG A 618 -5.92 -22.38 32.62
N VAL A 619 -4.84 -22.55 33.39
CA VAL A 619 -4.41 -21.56 34.40
C VAL A 619 -3.78 -20.37 33.69
N PRO A 620 -4.35 -19.16 33.83
CA PRO A 620 -3.80 -17.98 33.21
C PRO A 620 -2.76 -17.33 34.13
N PHE A 621 -1.61 -16.99 33.56
CA PHE A 621 -0.52 -16.29 34.21
C PHE A 621 -0.41 -14.88 33.66
N GLN A 622 -0.19 -13.90 34.54
CA GLN A 622 0.09 -12.52 34.16
C GLN A 622 1.60 -12.29 34.12
N ALA A 623 2.06 -11.59 33.09
CA ALA A 623 3.45 -11.18 32.92
C ALA A 623 3.51 -9.75 32.37
N ILE A 624 4.68 -9.12 32.43
CA ILE A 624 4.97 -7.82 31.83
C ILE A 624 6.07 -8.04 30.80
N ASP A 625 5.81 -7.67 29.56
CA ASP A 625 6.82 -7.71 28.49
C ASP A 625 7.94 -6.72 28.83
N SER A 626 9.17 -7.22 29.00
CA SER A 626 10.32 -6.42 29.38
C SER A 626 10.72 -5.35 28.36
N HIS A 627 10.36 -5.53 27.08
CA HIS A 627 10.63 -4.58 26.01
C HIS A 627 9.54 -3.50 25.92
N THR A 628 8.27 -3.90 25.78
CA THR A 628 7.15 -2.93 25.62
C THR A 628 6.69 -2.32 26.94
N ARG A 629 7.02 -2.94 28.08
CA ARG A 629 6.51 -2.64 29.44
C ARG A 629 4.99 -2.78 29.57
N MET A 630 4.33 -3.47 28.64
CA MET A 630 2.90 -3.71 28.68
C MET A 630 2.58 -5.03 29.40
N PRO A 631 1.55 -5.05 30.28
CA PRO A 631 1.10 -6.28 30.90
C PRO A 631 0.31 -7.14 29.91
N PHE A 632 0.58 -8.43 29.89
CA PHE A 632 -0.16 -9.44 29.14
C PHE A 632 -0.48 -10.65 30.02
N ARG A 633 -1.33 -11.54 29.52
CA ARG A 633 -1.84 -12.70 30.26
C ARG A 633 -2.05 -13.87 29.33
N ASP A 634 -1.47 -15.02 29.62
CA ASP A 634 -1.62 -16.23 28.80
C ASP A 634 -1.57 -17.52 29.62
N THR A 635 -1.86 -18.67 29.02
CA THR A 635 -1.62 -20.01 29.60
C THR A 635 -0.36 -20.63 29.00
N ILE A 636 0.21 -21.63 29.68
CA ILE A 636 1.51 -22.20 29.31
C ILE A 636 1.42 -22.97 27.99
N MET A 637 0.35 -23.75 27.78
CA MET A 637 0.18 -24.49 26.52
C MET A 637 -0.07 -23.56 25.34
N HIS A 638 -0.85 -22.49 25.51
CA HIS A 638 -1.11 -21.54 24.42
C HIS A 638 0.13 -20.73 24.03
N ALA A 639 0.93 -20.30 25.00
CA ALA A 639 2.20 -19.63 24.74
C ALA A 639 3.19 -20.54 23.98
N ILE A 640 3.20 -21.86 24.28
CA ILE A 640 4.00 -22.86 23.55
C ILE A 640 3.48 -23.01 22.11
N GLU A 641 2.17 -23.10 21.90
CA GLU A 641 1.56 -23.16 20.57
C GLU A 641 1.92 -21.91 19.73
N LEU A 642 1.84 -20.71 20.32
CA LEU A 642 2.18 -19.45 19.65
C LEU A 642 3.66 -19.38 19.23
N VAL A 643 4.60 -19.66 20.13
CA VAL A 643 6.04 -19.58 19.79
C VAL A 643 6.44 -20.67 18.78
N MET A 644 5.90 -21.89 18.88
CA MET A 644 6.17 -22.96 17.93
C MET A 644 5.55 -22.71 16.54
N ALA A 645 4.43 -21.99 16.45
CA ALA A 645 3.83 -21.56 15.20
C ALA A 645 4.48 -20.29 14.59
N GLY A 646 5.50 -19.71 15.26
CA GLY A 646 6.12 -18.45 14.84
C GLY A 646 5.26 -17.20 15.08
N GLY A 647 4.18 -17.31 15.86
CA GLY A 647 3.29 -16.21 16.23
C GLY A 647 3.83 -15.31 17.34
N GLU A 648 4.87 -15.74 18.05
CA GLU A 648 5.56 -14.98 19.11
C GLU A 648 7.07 -15.24 19.07
N CYS A 649 7.88 -14.26 19.51
CA CYS A 649 9.33 -14.43 19.55
C CYS A 649 9.80 -15.20 20.81
N THR A 650 10.84 -16.01 20.64
CA THR A 650 11.47 -16.84 21.69
C THR A 650 11.80 -16.05 22.96
N HIS A 651 12.30 -14.81 22.83
CA HIS A 651 12.57 -13.93 23.96
C HIS A 651 11.33 -13.55 24.78
N ARG A 652 10.21 -13.17 24.13
CA ARG A 652 8.98 -12.79 24.84
C ARG A 652 8.33 -13.99 25.52
N PHE A 653 8.40 -15.16 24.88
CA PHE A 653 8.05 -16.45 25.48
C PHE A 653 8.95 -16.79 26.69
N GLY A 654 10.26 -16.57 26.58
CA GLY A 654 11.20 -16.81 27.67
C GLY A 654 10.96 -15.90 28.88
N ASP A 655 10.73 -14.61 28.64
CA ASP A 655 10.37 -13.62 29.65
C ASP A 655 9.04 -13.98 30.35
N PHE A 656 8.04 -14.46 29.59
CA PHE A 656 6.81 -15.03 30.15
C PHE A 656 7.12 -16.17 31.14
N LEU A 657 7.85 -17.21 30.71
CA LEU A 657 8.13 -18.39 31.54
C LEU A 657 8.89 -18.07 32.83
N ILE A 658 9.84 -17.14 32.81
CA ILE A 658 10.61 -16.74 34.00
C ILE A 658 9.72 -16.07 35.06
N GLN A 659 8.71 -15.31 34.62
CA GLN A 659 7.80 -14.57 35.49
C GLN A 659 6.73 -15.44 36.17
N ILE A 660 6.54 -16.68 35.70
CA ILE A 660 5.63 -17.67 36.30
C ILE A 660 6.06 -18.00 37.74
N LYS A 661 5.07 -17.98 38.65
CA LYS A 661 5.17 -18.22 40.10
C LYS A 661 3.93 -18.93 40.60
#